data_AF-A0A158NJM7-F1
#
_entry.id   AF-A0A158NJM7-F1
#
_cell.length_a   1.000
_cell.length_b   1.000
_cell.length_c   1.000
_cell.angle_alpha   90.00
_cell.angle_beta   90.00
_cell.angle_gamma   90.00
#
_symmetry.space_group_name_H-M   'P 1'
#
loop_
_entity.id
_entity.type
_entity.pdbx_description
1 polymer ?
#
loop_
_entity_poly.entity_id
_entity_poly.type
_entity_poly.pdbx_seq_one_letter_code
_entity_poly.pdbx_strand_id
1 'polypeptide(L)'
;MDLILELPKQVQKFLFKKEQEYGQLKFILSQATDETSCFVNELLEALTNIIKQFNIYDIRMFYENDSSKPCINISPGVISCYNYFLLNTNFQSQSLLTEDLMLGHIVHSWPTLSPYLFVQVIWRIKCEDLLIESLMHLPLDLCVDILDITIRCINDLEILRAKRFVFILISKLYYRCLWLHFGMLSKRNVTEIVSQLVAHFQALLDVVSSKFVSLKSSNQEKYLQHGILLKDMLRYIRMCMRYKTKNFPIKNDRLKLFEITYGNNDGRTDYFCKLPIDKVKSIIATLDQELISLLLNQIKQVDCLEFMDWAEVDDNENIMISLQRAIIIECHCFIEFMKQNELLSTNDHLLHCLEQLVGPKKPEESVLSLEELCHSIENGKLDDMKELMKHYKKWDLSVLQFITRKTELLNVQDSSTVLEYFHYIVEHMNNYEENYQIYTLVLKILTKQQLSDMYRIVLLYTIQHFHDNRLTFLFNSEHFKTYIESNTNISELQEFRIILIFVMLNPKVVLTTLVRIAVGSTETEYRNVMFKKHQTYFLYGFFIAKLDDHDNLLTFILKNVWLCDNSTWCYKQFETFMNDMLQKKVITPDDLLNNVYIPCLIDKIFNCSNLLSILIHMYSILKKKICTHRTNYVLLIIELIKKMSMLRKSNPVYLRSIVNNLLDRGTMILNLIFARPNLLTLKNQSEIMIKVNNFVEPIDQILLAPLLQKILRGTVQDVIQNYERRCSIIYQLIYTNSQGKSDFFKFNQKALLRHMMLHATEEEYKNFAIEMTIVSWSYFGWANELEAYENVLHITAEAMQLALIFTDTFPKDSFVSLLRALMHYCNTLLLLKHQMYNQEIFFNILSKTLFSLKSAINETQYGKIYDNLLEHINNMSVDANSRIKDYFRKISELIEIHFVRSEKIENENSDNLVYTSLSHLISTTNEISDMFKAYQFICDCVDNIIHLKNKYFVTDYRTK
;
A
#
# COMPACT_ATOMS: atom_id res chain seq x y z
N MET A 1 -1.13 3.43 -9.32
CA MET A 1 -1.28 2.94 -10.71
C MET A 1 0.04 3.05 -11.48
N ASP A 2 0.81 4.13 -11.33
CA ASP A 2 2.06 4.34 -12.08
C ASP A 2 3.20 3.33 -11.81
N LEU A 3 3.31 2.80 -10.59
CA LEU A 3 4.31 1.78 -10.23
C LEU A 3 4.15 0.46 -11.02
N ILE A 4 2.92 0.10 -11.40
CA ILE A 4 2.62 -1.16 -12.11
C ILE A 4 3.06 -1.09 -13.58
N LEU A 5 3.11 0.11 -14.17
CA LEU A 5 3.60 0.32 -15.55
C LEU A 5 5.15 0.32 -15.65
N GLU A 6 5.85 0.38 -14.52
CA GLU A 6 7.31 0.38 -14.47
C GLU A 6 7.89 -1.05 -14.48
N LEU A 7 7.19 -2.01 -13.86
CA LEU A 7 7.61 -3.42 -13.81
C LEU A 7 7.82 -4.02 -15.20
N PRO A 8 6.89 -3.89 -16.18
CA PRO A 8 7.12 -4.45 -17.51
C PRO A 8 8.36 -3.90 -18.20
N LYS A 9 8.72 -2.63 -17.96
CA LYS A 9 9.92 -2.00 -18.50
C LYS A 9 11.20 -2.52 -17.83
N GLN A 10 11.17 -2.79 -16.52
CA GLN A 10 12.31 -3.36 -15.81
C GLN A 10 12.56 -4.80 -16.21
N VAL A 11 11.51 -5.62 -16.30
CA VAL A 11 11.60 -7.01 -16.79
C VAL A 11 12.08 -7.03 -18.24
N GLN A 12 11.54 -6.17 -19.11
CA GLN A 12 11.99 -6.02 -20.50
C GLN A 12 13.49 -5.75 -20.59
N LYS A 13 14.01 -4.74 -19.87
CA LYS A 13 15.44 -4.40 -19.86
C LYS A 13 16.30 -5.58 -19.37
N PHE A 14 15.83 -6.27 -18.34
CA PHE A 14 16.52 -7.43 -17.78
C PHE A 14 16.57 -8.59 -18.78
N LEU A 15 15.43 -8.93 -19.41
CA LEU A 15 15.36 -10.02 -20.39
C LEU A 15 16.24 -9.72 -21.61
N PHE A 16 16.28 -8.48 -22.10
CA PHE A 16 17.16 -8.10 -23.21
C PHE A 16 18.64 -8.27 -22.85
N LYS A 17 19.01 -7.90 -21.61
CA LYS A 17 20.37 -8.12 -21.12
C LYS A 17 20.70 -9.62 -21.08
N LYS A 18 19.78 -10.47 -20.62
CA LYS A 18 19.99 -11.91 -20.55
C LYS A 18 20.03 -12.58 -21.91
N GLU A 19 19.23 -12.12 -22.87
CA GLU A 19 19.29 -12.58 -24.27
C GLU A 19 20.62 -12.21 -24.95
N GLN A 20 21.21 -11.05 -24.61
CA GLN A 20 22.55 -10.68 -25.09
C GLN A 20 23.66 -11.56 -24.48
N GLU A 21 23.52 -11.95 -23.21
CA GLU A 21 24.51 -12.77 -22.50
C GLU A 21 24.49 -14.24 -22.95
N TYR A 22 23.31 -14.82 -23.18
CA TYR A 22 23.14 -16.27 -23.34
C TYR A 22 22.44 -16.70 -24.65
N GLY A 23 22.14 -15.75 -25.54
CA GLY A 23 21.45 -16.00 -26.80
C GLY A 23 19.92 -16.02 -26.67
N GLN A 24 19.25 -16.36 -27.77
CA GLN A 24 17.79 -16.25 -27.89
C GLN A 24 17.06 -17.16 -26.88
N LEU A 25 16.32 -16.54 -25.95
CA LEU A 25 15.65 -17.24 -24.83
C LEU A 25 14.60 -18.27 -25.29
N LYS A 26 14.03 -18.11 -26.49
CA LYS A 26 13.07 -19.04 -27.09
C LYS A 26 13.62 -20.45 -27.33
N PHE A 27 14.94 -20.64 -27.36
CA PHE A 27 15.59 -21.94 -27.59
C PHE A 27 15.89 -22.73 -26.31
N ILE A 28 15.57 -22.19 -25.13
CA ILE A 28 15.87 -22.83 -23.85
C ILE A 28 14.74 -23.79 -23.49
N LEU A 29 14.88 -25.06 -23.85
CA LEU A 29 13.79 -26.05 -23.75
C LEU A 29 13.83 -26.93 -22.49
N SER A 30 14.97 -26.99 -21.79
CA SER A 30 15.16 -27.79 -20.57
C SER A 30 16.42 -27.40 -19.82
N GLN A 31 16.62 -27.96 -18.61
CA GLN A 31 17.86 -27.86 -17.82
C GLN A 31 18.80 -29.06 -18.03
N ALA A 32 18.92 -29.57 -19.25
CA ALA A 32 19.65 -30.83 -19.52
C ALA A 32 21.17 -30.76 -19.29
N THR A 33 21.77 -29.57 -19.27
CA THR A 33 23.20 -29.36 -19.01
C THR A 33 23.42 -28.48 -17.79
N ASP A 34 24.54 -28.67 -17.08
CA ASP A 34 24.88 -27.86 -15.90
C ASP A 34 24.94 -26.36 -16.21
N GLU A 35 25.44 -26.00 -17.40
CA GLU A 35 25.46 -24.61 -17.89
C GLU A 35 24.05 -24.04 -18.06
N THR A 36 23.16 -24.80 -18.71
CA THR A 36 21.75 -24.38 -18.86
C THR A 36 21.01 -24.33 -17.53
N SER A 37 21.29 -25.23 -16.59
CA SER A 37 20.66 -25.22 -15.26
C SER A 37 21.12 -24.02 -14.42
N CYS A 38 22.42 -23.74 -14.41
CA CYS A 38 22.98 -22.57 -13.72
C CYS A 38 22.39 -21.27 -14.27
N PHE A 39 22.36 -21.11 -15.60
CA PHE A 39 21.74 -19.97 -16.24
C PHE A 39 20.26 -19.81 -15.89
N VAL A 40 19.46 -20.88 -16.03
CA VAL A 40 18.02 -20.84 -15.74
C VAL A 40 17.79 -20.45 -14.29
N ASN A 41 18.55 -21.01 -13.34
CA ASN A 41 18.44 -20.66 -11.93
C ASN A 41 18.78 -19.18 -11.64
N GLU A 42 19.87 -18.67 -12.22
CA GLU A 42 20.24 -17.25 -12.10
C GLU A 42 19.18 -16.31 -12.70
N LEU A 43 18.68 -16.65 -13.88
CA LEU A 43 17.62 -15.88 -14.56
C LEU A 43 16.35 -15.85 -13.71
N LEU A 44 15.92 -17.01 -13.22
CA LEU A 44 14.72 -17.14 -12.39
C LEU A 44 14.86 -16.40 -11.05
N GLU A 45 16.01 -16.47 -10.39
CA GLU A 45 16.26 -15.77 -9.14
C GLU A 45 16.25 -14.25 -9.31
N ALA A 46 16.94 -13.74 -10.33
CA ALA A 46 16.97 -12.31 -10.63
C ALA A 46 15.58 -11.78 -11.04
N LEU A 47 14.83 -12.50 -11.88
CA LEU A 47 13.45 -12.16 -12.22
C LEU A 47 12.56 -12.14 -10.98
N THR A 48 12.67 -13.15 -10.12
CA THR A 48 11.89 -13.24 -8.88
C THR A 48 12.18 -12.04 -7.97
N ASN A 49 13.44 -11.61 -7.87
CA ASN A 49 13.82 -10.44 -7.08
C ASN A 49 13.25 -9.14 -7.63
N ILE A 50 13.20 -8.98 -8.96
CA ILE A 50 12.53 -7.83 -9.60
C ILE A 50 11.02 -7.87 -9.27
N ILE A 51 10.38 -9.02 -9.49
CA ILE A 51 8.92 -9.19 -9.34
C ILE A 51 8.48 -9.02 -7.87
N LYS A 52 9.28 -9.48 -6.91
CA LYS A 52 9.01 -9.30 -5.46
C LYS A 52 8.92 -7.84 -5.03
N GLN A 53 9.64 -6.93 -5.69
CA GLN A 53 9.56 -5.49 -5.39
C GLN A 53 8.17 -4.88 -5.68
N PHE A 54 7.36 -5.56 -6.49
CA PHE A 54 6.04 -5.09 -6.93
C PHE A 54 4.88 -5.92 -6.36
N ASN A 55 5.13 -6.78 -5.36
CA ASN A 55 4.14 -7.66 -4.71
C ASN A 55 3.37 -8.59 -5.68
N ILE A 56 4.02 -9.07 -6.75
CA ILE A 56 3.44 -10.03 -7.71
C ILE A 56 4.04 -11.43 -7.47
N TYR A 57 3.92 -11.94 -6.25
CA TYR A 57 4.51 -13.22 -5.82
C TYR A 57 3.56 -13.94 -4.85
N ASP A 58 3.48 -15.28 -4.91
CA ASP A 58 2.64 -16.13 -4.04
C ASP A 58 1.13 -15.80 -4.13
N ILE A 59 0.63 -15.69 -5.36
CA ILE A 59 -0.77 -15.30 -5.61
C ILE A 59 -1.66 -16.54 -5.59
N ARG A 60 -2.55 -16.61 -4.60
CA ARG A 60 -3.55 -17.68 -4.46
C ARG A 60 -4.94 -17.18 -4.83
N MET A 61 -5.60 -17.87 -5.75
CA MET A 61 -6.97 -17.56 -6.20
C MET A 61 -8.01 -18.53 -5.66
N PHE A 62 -7.58 -19.75 -5.30
CA PHE A 62 -8.48 -20.84 -4.91
C PHE A 62 -8.20 -21.30 -3.47
N TYR A 63 -9.26 -21.41 -2.67
CA TYR A 63 -9.21 -22.07 -1.37
C TYR A 63 -9.40 -23.58 -1.52
N GLU A 64 -8.80 -24.36 -0.62
CA GLU A 64 -8.76 -25.83 -0.67
C GLU A 64 -10.16 -26.48 -0.65
N ASN A 65 -11.18 -25.78 -0.15
CA ASN A 65 -12.55 -26.30 -0.01
C ASN A 65 -13.59 -25.70 -0.98
N ASP A 66 -13.25 -24.67 -1.78
CA ASP A 66 -14.17 -24.13 -2.79
C ASP A 66 -13.42 -23.55 -4.00
N SER A 67 -13.20 -24.37 -5.03
CA SER A 67 -12.60 -23.93 -6.30
C SER A 67 -13.61 -23.31 -7.28
N SER A 68 -14.89 -23.26 -6.90
CA SER A 68 -15.97 -22.91 -7.84
C SER A 68 -16.10 -21.42 -8.10
N LYS A 69 -15.56 -20.59 -7.21
CA LYS A 69 -15.47 -19.13 -7.39
C LYS A 69 -14.05 -18.68 -7.06
N PRO A 70 -13.34 -17.99 -7.98
CA PRO A 70 -12.06 -17.38 -7.63
C PRO A 70 -12.28 -16.32 -6.53
N CYS A 71 -11.35 -16.22 -5.58
CA CYS A 71 -11.38 -15.17 -4.56
C CYS A 71 -10.85 -13.86 -5.18
N ILE A 72 -11.75 -13.01 -5.70
CA ILE A 72 -11.34 -11.89 -6.57
C ILE A 72 -10.95 -10.65 -5.74
N ASN A 73 -9.72 -10.67 -5.22
CA ASN A 73 -8.99 -9.48 -4.73
C ASN A 73 -7.65 -9.29 -5.45
N ILE A 74 -7.55 -9.69 -6.72
CA ILE A 74 -6.33 -9.54 -7.52
C ILE A 74 -6.32 -8.17 -8.21
N SER A 75 -5.22 -7.44 -8.08
CA SER A 75 -5.02 -6.17 -8.78
C SER A 75 -4.98 -6.38 -10.31
N PRO A 76 -5.65 -5.54 -11.12
CA PRO A 76 -5.54 -5.59 -12.58
C PRO A 76 -4.10 -5.56 -13.10
N GLY A 77 -3.18 -4.94 -12.34
CA GLY A 77 -1.76 -4.90 -12.68
C GLY A 77 -1.04 -6.24 -12.64
N VAL A 78 -1.46 -7.13 -11.74
CA VAL A 78 -0.95 -8.49 -11.63
C VAL A 78 -1.31 -9.29 -12.89
N ILE A 79 -2.58 -9.21 -13.30
CA ILE A 79 -3.09 -9.86 -14.50
C ILE A 79 -2.38 -9.30 -15.74
N SER A 80 -2.21 -7.98 -15.80
CA SER A 80 -1.45 -7.34 -16.88
C SER A 80 -0.02 -7.89 -16.97
N CYS A 81 0.73 -7.96 -15.87
CA CYS A 81 2.08 -8.51 -15.87
C CYS A 81 2.12 -9.99 -16.30
N TYR A 82 1.16 -10.80 -15.85
CA TYR A 82 1.02 -12.19 -16.30
C TYR A 82 0.81 -12.27 -17.82
N ASN A 83 -0.05 -11.41 -18.37
CA ASN A 83 -0.31 -11.36 -19.81
C ASN A 83 0.96 -10.98 -20.60
N TYR A 84 1.85 -10.12 -20.07
CA TYR A 84 3.14 -9.84 -20.72
C TYR A 84 4.01 -11.11 -20.85
N PHE A 85 4.10 -11.94 -19.80
CA PHE A 85 4.81 -13.22 -19.86
C PHE A 85 4.17 -14.17 -20.87
N LEU A 86 2.84 -14.31 -20.82
CA LEU A 86 2.11 -15.22 -21.69
C LEU A 86 2.24 -14.84 -23.18
N LEU A 87 2.01 -13.56 -23.51
CA LEU A 87 1.97 -13.06 -24.89
C LEU A 87 3.35 -13.00 -25.55
N ASN A 88 4.43 -12.91 -24.76
CA ASN A 88 5.81 -12.92 -25.25
C ASN A 88 6.46 -14.31 -25.14
N THR A 89 5.67 -15.38 -25.14
CA THR A 89 6.17 -16.76 -25.14
C THR A 89 5.93 -17.44 -26.50
N ASN A 90 6.91 -18.21 -26.97
CA ASN A 90 6.94 -18.89 -28.27
C ASN A 90 6.00 -20.11 -28.31
N PHE A 91 4.70 -19.91 -28.09
CA PHE A 91 3.68 -20.93 -28.34
C PHE A 91 3.40 -21.08 -29.83
N GLN A 92 2.88 -22.24 -30.24
CA GLN A 92 2.56 -22.48 -31.65
C GLN A 92 1.48 -21.52 -32.16
N SER A 93 0.59 -21.10 -31.27
CA SER A 93 -0.50 -20.15 -31.55
C SER A 93 -0.09 -18.67 -31.42
N GLN A 94 1.20 -18.36 -31.16
CA GLN A 94 1.65 -16.99 -30.86
C GLN A 94 1.38 -15.99 -32.00
N SER A 95 1.55 -16.42 -33.25
CA SER A 95 1.31 -15.57 -34.44
C SER A 95 -0.13 -15.04 -34.55
N LEU A 96 -1.09 -15.70 -33.91
CA LEU A 96 -2.50 -15.29 -33.89
C LEU A 96 -2.78 -14.27 -32.79
N LEU A 97 -1.94 -14.23 -31.75
CA LEU A 97 -2.11 -13.33 -30.60
C LEU A 97 -1.82 -11.87 -30.98
N THR A 98 -1.03 -11.63 -32.03
CA THR A 98 -0.80 -10.26 -32.55
C THR A 98 -2.08 -9.63 -33.10
N GLU A 99 -3.07 -10.44 -33.46
CA GLU A 99 -4.35 -9.98 -34.02
C GLU A 99 -5.35 -9.56 -32.93
N ASP A 100 -5.05 -9.79 -31.65
CA ASP A 100 -5.90 -9.37 -30.53
C ASP A 100 -6.00 -7.83 -30.43
N LEU A 101 -7.22 -7.29 -30.39
CA LEU A 101 -7.47 -5.85 -30.39
C LEU A 101 -7.03 -5.13 -29.11
N MET A 102 -7.08 -5.82 -27.97
CA MET A 102 -6.84 -5.22 -26.66
C MET A 102 -5.39 -5.39 -26.19
N LEU A 103 -4.81 -6.57 -26.45
CA LEU A 103 -3.52 -6.99 -25.93
C LEU A 103 -2.51 -7.34 -27.03
N GLY A 104 -2.89 -7.35 -28.31
CA GLY A 104 -1.99 -7.68 -29.42
C GLY A 104 -0.77 -6.76 -29.52
N HIS A 105 -0.90 -5.50 -29.08
CA HIS A 105 0.21 -4.54 -29.00
C HIS A 105 1.33 -4.93 -28.01
N ILE A 106 1.07 -5.89 -27.11
CA ILE A 106 2.04 -6.39 -26.13
C ILE A 106 2.91 -7.50 -26.74
N VAL A 107 2.44 -8.17 -27.78
CA VAL A 107 3.18 -9.25 -28.44
C VAL A 107 4.46 -8.69 -29.07
N HIS A 108 5.59 -9.36 -28.85
CA HIS A 108 6.94 -8.93 -29.24
C HIS A 108 7.47 -7.68 -28.50
N SER A 109 6.82 -7.23 -27.42
CA SER A 109 7.37 -6.17 -26.58
C SER A 109 8.56 -6.64 -25.75
N TRP A 110 8.65 -7.92 -25.39
CA TRP A 110 9.78 -8.53 -24.68
C TRP A 110 10.52 -9.52 -25.58
N PRO A 111 11.80 -9.85 -25.26
CA PRO A 111 12.43 -11.06 -25.73
C PRO A 111 11.51 -12.27 -25.66
N THR A 112 11.43 -13.04 -26.75
CA THR A 112 10.53 -14.19 -26.79
C THR A 112 11.04 -15.31 -25.89
N LEU A 113 10.25 -15.66 -24.88
CA LEU A 113 10.54 -16.76 -23.97
C LEU A 113 10.18 -18.11 -24.60
N SER A 114 10.86 -19.18 -24.19
CA SER A 114 10.40 -20.53 -24.51
C SER A 114 9.19 -20.89 -23.62
N PRO A 115 8.28 -21.77 -24.07
CA PRO A 115 7.21 -22.31 -23.23
C PRO A 115 7.71 -22.92 -21.92
N TYR A 116 8.89 -23.55 -21.95
CA TYR A 116 9.54 -24.08 -20.76
C TYR A 116 9.87 -22.97 -19.75
N LEU A 117 10.59 -21.93 -20.18
CA LEU A 117 10.95 -20.80 -19.31
C LEU A 117 9.72 -20.10 -18.72
N PHE A 118 8.66 -19.95 -19.50
CA PHE A 118 7.39 -19.40 -19.01
C PHE A 118 6.88 -20.19 -17.79
N VAL A 119 6.75 -21.52 -17.91
CA VAL A 119 6.28 -22.37 -16.81
C VAL A 119 7.21 -22.31 -15.60
N GLN A 120 8.53 -22.34 -15.83
CA GLN A 120 9.52 -22.22 -14.74
C GLN A 120 9.40 -20.90 -13.98
N VAL A 121 9.19 -19.79 -14.71
CA VAL A 121 8.94 -18.47 -14.10
C VAL A 121 7.71 -18.53 -13.21
N ILE A 122 6.58 -19.07 -13.72
CA ILE A 122 5.31 -19.16 -12.97
C ILE A 122 5.48 -19.93 -11.67
N TRP A 123 6.18 -21.08 -11.67
CA TRP A 123 6.41 -21.78 -10.42
C TRP A 123 7.39 -21.07 -9.50
N ARG A 124 8.43 -20.42 -10.02
CA ARG A 124 9.40 -19.71 -9.17
C ARG A 124 8.74 -18.57 -8.42
N ILE A 125 7.81 -17.85 -9.07
CA ILE A 125 7.06 -16.75 -8.45
C ILE A 125 5.81 -17.21 -7.67
N LYS A 126 5.52 -18.52 -7.65
CA LYS A 126 4.35 -19.12 -6.98
C LYS A 126 3.00 -18.52 -7.46
N CYS A 127 2.82 -18.46 -8.78
CA CYS A 127 1.61 -17.92 -9.42
C CYS A 127 0.80 -18.99 -10.16
N GLU A 128 0.79 -20.23 -9.65
CA GLU A 128 0.14 -21.37 -10.31
C GLU A 128 -1.37 -21.19 -10.47
N ASP A 129 -2.03 -20.57 -9.49
CA ASP A 129 -3.48 -20.34 -9.53
C ASP A 129 -3.87 -19.37 -10.67
N LEU A 130 -3.01 -18.39 -10.99
CA LEU A 130 -3.20 -17.48 -12.13
C LEU A 130 -3.13 -18.22 -13.46
N LEU A 131 -2.18 -19.15 -13.59
CA LEU A 131 -2.06 -19.99 -14.77
C LEU A 131 -3.36 -20.79 -14.97
N ILE A 132 -3.85 -21.46 -13.93
CA ILE A 132 -5.09 -22.25 -13.98
C ILE A 132 -6.29 -21.37 -14.37
N GLU A 133 -6.48 -20.23 -13.70
CA GLU A 133 -7.63 -19.36 -14.02
C GLU A 133 -7.53 -18.81 -15.43
N SER A 134 -6.34 -18.41 -15.88
CA SER A 134 -6.14 -17.87 -17.23
C SER A 134 -6.62 -18.85 -18.30
N LEU A 135 -6.35 -20.15 -18.14
CA LEU A 135 -6.77 -21.16 -19.10
C LEU A 135 -8.26 -21.01 -19.41
N MET A 136 -9.12 -20.77 -18.43
CA MET A 136 -10.57 -20.64 -18.64
C MET A 136 -10.99 -19.57 -19.65
N HIS A 137 -10.13 -18.58 -19.92
CA HIS A 137 -10.44 -17.39 -20.74
C HIS A 137 -9.61 -17.30 -22.03
N LEU A 138 -8.68 -18.23 -22.27
CA LEU A 138 -7.83 -18.25 -23.47
C LEU A 138 -8.49 -18.98 -24.65
N PRO A 139 -8.05 -18.77 -25.90
CA PRO A 139 -8.41 -19.64 -27.02
C PRO A 139 -7.99 -21.09 -26.77
N LEU A 140 -8.73 -22.04 -27.35
CA LEU A 140 -8.58 -23.47 -27.06
C LEU A 140 -7.22 -24.02 -27.53
N ASP A 141 -6.71 -23.52 -28.66
CA ASP A 141 -5.40 -23.90 -29.21
C ASP A 141 -4.27 -23.50 -28.25
N LEU A 142 -4.31 -22.26 -27.76
CA LEU A 142 -3.33 -21.76 -26.80
C LEU A 142 -3.42 -22.49 -25.46
N CYS A 143 -4.64 -22.86 -25.01
CA CYS A 143 -4.80 -23.68 -23.83
C CYS A 143 -4.07 -25.03 -23.96
N VAL A 144 -4.23 -25.70 -25.09
CA VAL A 144 -3.56 -26.99 -25.34
C VAL A 144 -2.04 -26.82 -25.41
N ASP A 145 -1.56 -25.77 -26.09
CA ASP A 145 -0.12 -25.45 -26.16
C ASP A 145 0.48 -25.26 -24.74
N ILE A 146 -0.25 -24.58 -23.84
CA ILE A 146 0.17 -24.38 -22.44
C ILE A 146 0.10 -25.69 -21.63
N LEU A 147 -0.96 -26.48 -21.79
CA LEU A 147 -1.12 -27.75 -21.07
C LEU A 147 -0.03 -28.75 -21.42
N ASP A 148 0.34 -28.87 -22.70
CA ASP A 148 1.37 -29.79 -23.17
C ASP A 148 2.71 -29.53 -22.46
N ILE A 149 3.14 -28.26 -22.39
CA ILE A 149 4.37 -27.92 -21.68
C ILE A 149 4.20 -28.05 -20.16
N THR A 150 3.08 -27.60 -19.61
CA THR A 150 2.81 -27.61 -18.16
C THR A 150 2.88 -29.03 -17.61
N ILE A 151 2.25 -30.00 -18.28
CA ILE A 151 2.22 -31.40 -17.84
C ILE A 151 3.62 -32.01 -17.80
N ARG A 152 4.45 -31.77 -18.84
CA ARG A 152 5.85 -32.23 -18.87
C ARG A 152 6.68 -31.66 -17.73
N CYS A 153 6.34 -30.44 -17.37
CA CYS A 153 7.06 -29.61 -16.42
C CYS A 153 6.65 -29.95 -14.95
N ILE A 154 5.47 -30.53 -14.66
CA ILE A 154 5.00 -30.82 -13.29
C ILE A 154 6.05 -31.48 -12.38
N ASN A 155 7.00 -32.25 -12.92
CA ASN A 155 8.12 -32.88 -12.21
C ASN A 155 9.10 -31.93 -11.53
N ASP A 156 9.23 -30.71 -12.02
CA ASP A 156 10.11 -29.69 -11.45
C ASP A 156 9.45 -28.94 -10.28
N LEU A 157 8.15 -29.13 -10.06
CA LEU A 157 7.39 -28.51 -8.96
C LEU A 157 7.41 -29.38 -7.70
N GLU A 158 7.57 -28.74 -6.54
CA GLU A 158 7.52 -29.38 -5.21
C GLU A 158 6.26 -30.23 -5.03
N ILE A 159 6.38 -31.43 -4.45
CA ILE A 159 5.33 -32.45 -4.40
C ILE A 159 3.98 -31.93 -3.87
N LEU A 160 3.97 -31.20 -2.75
CA LEU A 160 2.73 -30.65 -2.17
C LEU A 160 2.08 -29.59 -3.07
N ARG A 161 2.89 -28.72 -3.67
CA ARG A 161 2.42 -27.69 -4.61
C ARG A 161 1.91 -28.32 -5.90
N ALA A 162 2.62 -29.32 -6.42
CA ALA A 162 2.22 -30.10 -7.59
C ALA A 162 0.89 -30.83 -7.34
N LYS A 163 0.71 -31.41 -6.15
CA LYS A 163 -0.54 -32.07 -5.76
C LYS A 163 -1.72 -31.11 -5.82
N ARG A 164 -1.61 -29.97 -5.13
CA ARG A 164 -2.64 -28.91 -5.17
C ARG A 164 -2.91 -28.42 -6.59
N PHE A 165 -1.86 -28.12 -7.34
CA PHE A 165 -1.96 -27.64 -8.72
C PHE A 165 -2.72 -28.61 -9.63
N VAL A 166 -2.35 -29.89 -9.62
CA VAL A 166 -2.94 -30.92 -10.49
C VAL A 166 -4.43 -31.11 -10.18
N PHE A 167 -4.81 -31.20 -8.91
CA PHE A 167 -6.22 -31.37 -8.53
C PHE A 167 -7.10 -30.18 -8.95
N ILE A 168 -6.62 -28.95 -8.74
CA ILE A 168 -7.36 -27.76 -9.17
C ILE A 168 -7.42 -27.71 -10.71
N LEU A 169 -6.32 -27.99 -11.40
CA LEU A 169 -6.27 -28.00 -12.86
C LEU A 169 -7.25 -29.01 -13.47
N ILE A 170 -7.29 -30.25 -12.95
CA ILE A 170 -8.27 -31.28 -13.35
C ILE A 170 -9.69 -30.73 -13.24
N SER A 171 -10.01 -30.11 -12.10
CA SER A 171 -11.36 -29.58 -11.86
C SER A 171 -11.77 -28.46 -12.82
N LYS A 172 -10.83 -27.57 -13.18
CA LYS A 172 -11.08 -26.45 -14.09
C LYS A 172 -11.11 -26.91 -15.55
N LEU A 173 -10.30 -27.89 -15.93
CA LEU A 173 -10.38 -28.51 -17.25
C LEU A 173 -11.70 -29.25 -17.45
N TYR A 174 -12.15 -29.99 -16.44
CA TYR A 174 -13.48 -30.61 -16.43
C TYR A 174 -14.57 -29.54 -16.62
N TYR A 175 -14.48 -28.45 -15.84
CA TYR A 175 -15.41 -27.33 -15.95
C TYR A 175 -15.39 -26.68 -17.34
N ARG A 176 -14.21 -26.52 -17.94
CA ARG A 176 -14.05 -26.00 -19.30
C ARG A 176 -14.65 -26.92 -20.36
N CYS A 177 -14.55 -28.23 -20.18
CA CYS A 177 -15.17 -29.21 -21.08
C CYS A 177 -16.70 -29.08 -21.09
N LEU A 178 -17.32 -28.68 -19.97
CA LEU A 178 -18.76 -28.39 -19.93
C LEU A 178 -19.13 -27.17 -20.81
N TRP A 179 -18.21 -26.21 -20.96
CA TRP A 179 -18.44 -24.95 -21.67
C TRP A 179 -18.28 -25.03 -23.21
N LEU A 180 -17.81 -26.16 -23.74
CA LEU A 180 -17.49 -26.30 -25.17
C LEU A 180 -18.70 -26.05 -26.11
N HIS A 181 -19.93 -26.14 -25.59
CA HIS A 181 -21.16 -25.89 -26.37
C HIS A 181 -21.60 -24.43 -26.43
N PHE A 182 -21.10 -23.55 -25.55
CA PHE A 182 -21.48 -22.13 -25.51
C PHE A 182 -20.74 -21.27 -26.53
N GLY A 183 -19.58 -21.72 -27.01
CA GLY A 183 -18.76 -21.00 -27.97
C GLY A 183 -17.32 -20.88 -27.51
N MET A 184 -16.39 -21.04 -28.45
CA MET A 184 -14.95 -21.05 -28.20
C MET A 184 -14.19 -20.44 -29.37
N LEU A 185 -12.96 -20.02 -29.12
CA LEU A 185 -12.03 -19.59 -30.16
C LEU A 185 -11.01 -20.69 -30.44
N SER A 186 -10.91 -21.12 -31.68
CA SER A 186 -9.90 -22.06 -32.17
C SER A 186 -9.75 -21.91 -33.68
N LYS A 187 -8.51 -21.83 -34.15
CA LYS A 187 -8.14 -21.89 -35.57
C LYS A 187 -7.92 -23.32 -36.03
N ARG A 188 -7.45 -24.19 -35.14
CA ARG A 188 -7.20 -25.60 -35.46
C ARG A 188 -8.51 -26.37 -35.52
N ASN A 189 -8.45 -27.62 -35.99
CA ASN A 189 -9.61 -28.48 -36.00
C ASN A 189 -10.09 -28.73 -34.56
N VAL A 190 -11.27 -28.23 -34.24
CA VAL A 190 -11.87 -28.32 -32.91
C VAL A 190 -11.97 -29.75 -32.41
N THR A 191 -12.23 -30.72 -33.30
CA THR A 191 -12.32 -32.13 -32.89
C THR A 191 -10.96 -32.66 -32.43
N GLU A 192 -9.88 -32.30 -33.13
CA GLU A 192 -8.52 -32.69 -32.79
C GLU A 192 -8.06 -32.03 -31.48
N ILE A 193 -8.33 -30.74 -31.31
CA ILE A 193 -7.97 -29.99 -30.11
C ILE A 193 -8.72 -30.49 -28.88
N VAL A 194 -10.00 -30.84 -29.03
CA VAL A 194 -10.77 -31.43 -27.94
C VAL A 194 -10.29 -32.85 -27.62
N SER A 195 -9.90 -33.65 -28.61
CA SER A 195 -9.24 -34.93 -28.34
C SER A 195 -7.92 -34.75 -27.59
N GLN A 196 -7.12 -33.73 -27.92
CA GLN A 196 -5.89 -33.38 -27.17
C GLN A 196 -6.21 -32.93 -25.74
N LEU A 197 -7.28 -32.14 -25.53
CA LEU A 197 -7.73 -31.72 -24.20
C LEU A 197 -8.11 -32.92 -23.33
N VAL A 198 -8.82 -33.92 -23.90
CA VAL A 198 -9.14 -35.18 -23.21
C VAL A 198 -7.88 -35.98 -22.90
N ALA A 199 -6.94 -36.08 -23.85
CA ALA A 199 -5.66 -36.77 -23.62
C ALA A 199 -4.83 -36.09 -22.51
N HIS A 200 -4.81 -34.75 -22.45
CA HIS A 200 -4.16 -34.01 -21.37
C HIS A 200 -4.85 -34.22 -20.03
N PHE A 201 -6.18 -34.32 -20.00
CA PHE A 201 -6.92 -34.68 -18.80
C PHE A 201 -6.52 -36.07 -18.30
N GLN A 202 -6.46 -37.07 -19.18
CA GLN A 202 -6.01 -38.42 -18.85
C GLN A 202 -4.56 -38.42 -18.33
N ALA A 203 -3.65 -37.70 -19.00
CA ALA A 203 -2.26 -37.57 -18.55
C ALA A 203 -2.14 -36.96 -17.15
N LEU A 204 -3.03 -36.02 -16.77
CA LEU A 204 -3.07 -35.48 -15.41
C LEU A 204 -3.55 -36.52 -14.40
N LEU A 205 -4.54 -37.36 -14.75
CA LEU A 205 -4.96 -38.47 -13.88
C LEU A 205 -3.83 -39.49 -13.69
N ASP A 206 -3.05 -39.78 -14.74
CA ASP A 206 -1.87 -40.64 -14.64
C ASP A 206 -0.83 -40.06 -13.68
N VAL A 207 -0.60 -38.74 -13.72
CA VAL A 207 0.26 -38.05 -12.73
C VAL A 207 -0.26 -38.22 -11.31
N VAL A 208 -1.57 -38.08 -11.10
CA VAL A 208 -2.19 -38.28 -9.78
C VAL A 208 -1.93 -39.70 -9.26
N SER A 209 -2.09 -40.71 -10.12
CA SER A 209 -1.94 -42.11 -9.75
C SER A 209 -0.49 -42.54 -9.43
N SER A 210 0.50 -41.91 -10.08
CA SER A 210 1.88 -42.40 -10.09
C SER A 210 2.85 -41.59 -9.23
N LYS A 211 2.56 -40.31 -8.96
CA LYS A 211 3.56 -39.36 -8.42
C LYS A 211 3.43 -39.07 -6.92
N PHE A 212 2.21 -39.00 -6.39
CA PHE A 212 1.97 -38.44 -5.05
C PHE A 212 2.11 -39.45 -3.90
N VAL A 213 2.39 -40.73 -4.21
CA VAL A 213 2.78 -41.75 -3.24
C VAL A 213 4.23 -42.15 -3.53
N SER A 214 5.14 -41.89 -2.60
CA SER A 214 6.56 -42.18 -2.80
C SER A 214 6.85 -43.67 -2.73
N LEU A 215 7.41 -44.25 -3.79
CA LEU A 215 7.83 -45.65 -3.81
C LEU A 215 9.00 -45.96 -2.85
N LYS A 216 9.75 -44.93 -2.42
CA LYS A 216 10.98 -45.04 -1.62
C LYS A 216 10.79 -44.83 -0.12
N SER A 217 9.61 -44.44 0.36
CA SER A 217 9.33 -44.20 1.78
C SER A 217 9.04 -45.49 2.56
N SER A 218 9.04 -45.39 3.89
CA SER A 218 8.61 -46.48 4.77
C SER A 218 7.14 -46.83 4.52
N ASN A 219 6.72 -48.07 4.85
CA ASN A 219 5.34 -48.50 4.61
C ASN A 219 4.32 -47.59 5.33
N GLN A 220 4.60 -47.16 6.55
CA GLN A 220 3.73 -46.22 7.30
C GLN A 220 3.56 -44.87 6.59
N GLU A 221 4.65 -44.32 6.04
CA GLU A 221 4.60 -43.04 5.33
C GLU A 221 3.92 -43.18 3.95
N LYS A 222 4.03 -44.35 3.30
CA LYS A 222 3.25 -44.67 2.09
C LYS A 222 1.76 -44.71 2.38
N TYR A 223 1.36 -45.40 3.44
CA TYR A 223 -0.05 -45.51 3.85
C TYR A 223 -0.61 -44.13 4.19
N LEU A 224 0.12 -43.31 4.95
CA LEU A 224 -0.27 -41.93 5.23
C LEU A 224 -0.48 -41.12 3.94
N GLN A 225 0.48 -41.15 3.01
CA GLN A 225 0.41 -40.42 1.75
C GLN A 225 -0.79 -40.88 0.89
N HIS A 226 -1.05 -42.18 0.82
CA HIS A 226 -2.16 -42.74 0.07
C HIS A 226 -3.51 -42.40 0.71
N GLY A 227 -3.64 -42.44 2.04
CA GLY A 227 -4.86 -42.01 2.74
C GLY A 227 -5.21 -40.54 2.49
N ILE A 228 -4.23 -39.64 2.54
CA ILE A 228 -4.44 -38.22 2.21
C ILE A 228 -4.80 -38.06 0.72
N LEU A 229 -4.15 -38.80 -0.17
CA LEU A 229 -4.45 -38.78 -1.60
C LEU A 229 -5.90 -39.21 -1.90
N LEU A 230 -6.35 -40.30 -1.27
CA LEU A 230 -7.71 -40.83 -1.43
C LEU A 230 -8.76 -39.83 -0.94
N LYS A 231 -8.51 -39.18 0.21
CA LYS A 231 -9.35 -38.11 0.75
C LYS A 231 -9.50 -36.96 -0.24
N ASP A 232 -8.40 -36.51 -0.84
CA ASP A 232 -8.42 -35.44 -1.84
C ASP A 232 -9.15 -35.86 -3.12
N MET A 233 -8.92 -37.07 -3.62
CA MET A 233 -9.62 -37.59 -4.80
C MET A 233 -11.14 -37.58 -4.61
N LEU A 234 -11.64 -38.07 -3.47
CA LEU A 234 -13.08 -38.06 -3.16
C LEU A 234 -13.66 -36.64 -3.22
N ARG A 235 -12.97 -35.65 -2.64
CA ARG A 235 -13.40 -34.25 -2.64
C ARG A 235 -13.41 -33.65 -4.05
N TYR A 236 -12.32 -33.79 -4.80
CA TYR A 236 -12.17 -33.16 -6.11
C TYR A 236 -13.05 -33.83 -7.18
N ILE A 237 -13.24 -35.15 -7.14
CA ILE A 237 -14.16 -35.85 -8.04
C ILE A 237 -15.60 -35.38 -7.78
N ARG A 238 -16.01 -35.34 -6.51
CA ARG A 238 -17.34 -34.81 -6.12
C ARG A 238 -17.52 -33.38 -6.62
N MET A 239 -16.50 -32.55 -6.52
CA MET A 239 -16.53 -31.17 -6.98
C MET A 239 -16.66 -31.07 -8.51
N CYS A 240 -15.92 -31.88 -9.27
CA CYS A 240 -16.07 -31.95 -10.74
C CYS A 240 -17.51 -32.27 -11.12
N MET A 241 -18.08 -33.30 -10.50
CA MET A 241 -19.44 -33.76 -10.80
C MET A 241 -20.52 -32.76 -10.37
N ARG A 242 -20.29 -31.98 -9.29
CA ARG A 242 -21.17 -30.88 -8.88
C ARG A 242 -21.26 -29.75 -9.91
N TYR A 243 -20.27 -29.57 -10.80
CA TYR A 243 -20.37 -28.55 -11.84
C TYR A 243 -21.50 -28.80 -12.84
N LYS A 244 -22.00 -30.03 -12.94
CA LYS A 244 -23.15 -30.36 -13.80
C LYS A 244 -24.46 -29.75 -13.31
N THR A 245 -24.59 -29.52 -12.00
CA THR A 245 -25.83 -29.06 -11.35
C THR A 245 -25.83 -27.57 -11.01
N LYS A 246 -24.69 -26.88 -11.15
CA LYS A 246 -24.58 -25.44 -10.92
C LYS A 246 -25.04 -24.64 -12.15
N ASN A 247 -25.83 -23.60 -11.93
CA ASN A 247 -26.11 -22.59 -12.96
C ASN A 247 -24.79 -21.95 -13.41
N PHE A 248 -24.65 -21.72 -14.73
CA PHE A 248 -23.47 -21.08 -15.29
C PHE A 248 -23.30 -19.68 -14.67
N PRO A 249 -22.13 -19.36 -14.09
CA PRO A 249 -21.89 -18.07 -13.47
C PRO A 249 -22.00 -16.95 -14.50
N ILE A 250 -22.62 -15.87 -14.07
CA ILE A 250 -22.77 -14.61 -14.82
C ILE A 250 -21.37 -14.04 -15.09
N LYS A 251 -21.13 -13.53 -16.31
CA LYS A 251 -19.86 -12.90 -16.72
C LYS A 251 -19.43 -11.86 -15.68
N ASN A 252 -18.25 -12.03 -15.10
CA ASN A 252 -17.64 -11.07 -14.18
C ASN A 252 -16.72 -10.12 -14.96
N ASP A 253 -16.92 -8.81 -14.83
CA ASP A 253 -16.15 -7.79 -15.55
C ASP A 253 -14.64 -7.84 -15.30
N ARG A 254 -14.18 -8.35 -14.15
CA ARG A 254 -12.74 -8.49 -13.87
C ARG A 254 -12.08 -9.67 -14.56
N LEU A 255 -12.84 -10.72 -14.91
CA LEU A 255 -12.34 -11.87 -15.65
C LEU A 255 -12.09 -11.55 -17.13
N LYS A 256 -12.69 -10.47 -17.65
CA LYS A 256 -12.39 -9.93 -19.00
C LYS A 256 -10.91 -9.58 -19.20
N LEU A 257 -10.15 -9.34 -18.11
CA LEU A 257 -8.72 -9.04 -18.21
C LEU A 257 -7.85 -10.24 -18.62
N PHE A 258 -8.37 -11.47 -18.48
CA PHE A 258 -7.74 -12.70 -18.99
C PHE A 258 -8.25 -13.10 -20.38
N GLU A 259 -9.27 -12.41 -20.91
CA GLU A 259 -9.87 -12.74 -22.20
C GLU A 259 -8.90 -12.34 -23.32
N ILE A 260 -8.43 -13.33 -24.07
CA ILE A 260 -7.53 -13.16 -25.23
C ILE A 260 -8.24 -13.74 -26.46
N THR A 261 -8.19 -13.04 -27.59
CA THR A 261 -8.86 -13.39 -28.83
C THR A 261 -7.90 -13.42 -30.04
N TYR A 262 -8.41 -13.81 -31.21
CA TYR A 262 -7.70 -13.86 -32.49
C TYR A 262 -8.35 -12.91 -33.52
N GLY A 263 -8.45 -11.61 -33.24
CA GLY A 263 -9.03 -10.63 -34.17
C GLY A 263 -10.44 -10.08 -33.80
N ASN A 264 -11.02 -9.32 -34.73
CA ASN A 264 -12.17 -8.44 -34.49
C ASN A 264 -13.50 -9.18 -34.17
N ASN A 265 -14.28 -8.64 -33.23
CA ASN A 265 -15.61 -9.14 -32.84
C ASN A 265 -16.75 -8.71 -33.79
N ASP A 266 -16.48 -7.86 -34.79
CA ASP A 266 -17.50 -7.31 -35.71
C ASP A 266 -17.86 -8.26 -36.87
N GLY A 267 -18.31 -9.46 -36.55
CA GLY A 267 -19.19 -10.25 -37.43
C GLY A 267 -18.54 -11.10 -38.53
N ARG A 268 -17.21 -11.20 -38.60
CA ARG A 268 -16.52 -12.29 -39.35
C ARG A 268 -15.75 -13.16 -38.36
N THR A 269 -16.43 -14.15 -37.79
CA THR A 269 -15.88 -15.03 -36.78
C THR A 269 -15.21 -16.25 -37.40
N ASP A 270 -14.10 -16.07 -38.12
CA ASP A 270 -13.40 -17.18 -38.80
C ASP A 270 -12.86 -18.24 -37.80
N TYR A 271 -12.71 -17.87 -36.52
CA TYR A 271 -12.17 -18.73 -35.46
C TYR A 271 -13.19 -19.14 -34.39
N PHE A 272 -14.45 -18.71 -34.47
CA PHE A 272 -15.45 -19.06 -33.46
C PHE A 272 -16.10 -20.40 -33.77
N CYS A 273 -16.04 -21.31 -32.80
CA CYS A 273 -16.52 -22.67 -32.94
C CYS A 273 -17.46 -23.05 -31.79
N LYS A 274 -18.46 -23.88 -32.10
CA LYS A 274 -19.38 -24.47 -31.12
C LYS A 274 -19.45 -25.98 -31.32
N LEU A 275 -19.34 -26.74 -30.25
CA LEU A 275 -19.58 -28.18 -30.29
C LEU A 275 -21.07 -28.49 -30.03
N PRO A 276 -21.68 -29.42 -30.78
CA PRO A 276 -23.01 -29.92 -30.46
C PRO A 276 -23.07 -30.46 -29.03
N ILE A 277 -24.19 -30.20 -28.34
CA ILE A 277 -24.40 -30.59 -26.94
C ILE A 277 -24.22 -32.11 -26.76
N ASP A 278 -24.64 -32.93 -27.73
CA ASP A 278 -24.51 -34.39 -27.65
C ASP A 278 -23.05 -34.85 -27.65
N LYS A 279 -22.17 -34.18 -28.41
CA LYS A 279 -20.72 -34.43 -28.38
C LYS A 279 -20.11 -34.02 -27.05
N VAL A 280 -20.54 -32.89 -26.48
CA VAL A 280 -20.10 -32.45 -25.15
C VAL A 280 -20.55 -33.45 -24.08
N LYS A 281 -21.79 -33.91 -24.11
CA LYS A 281 -22.27 -34.97 -23.20
C LYS A 281 -21.43 -36.24 -23.30
N SER A 282 -21.08 -36.67 -24.52
CA SER A 282 -20.19 -37.82 -24.74
C SER A 282 -18.80 -37.61 -24.13
N ILE A 283 -18.21 -36.43 -24.31
CA ILE A 283 -16.89 -36.11 -23.72
C ILE A 283 -16.97 -36.15 -22.19
N ILE A 284 -17.98 -35.51 -21.60
CA ILE A 284 -18.16 -35.48 -20.15
C ILE A 284 -18.36 -36.89 -19.59
N ALA A 285 -19.12 -37.75 -20.28
CA ALA A 285 -19.29 -39.15 -19.89
C ALA A 285 -17.94 -39.91 -19.89
N THR A 286 -17.07 -39.67 -20.88
CA THR A 286 -15.70 -40.21 -20.87
C THR A 286 -14.90 -39.71 -19.68
N LEU A 287 -14.91 -38.40 -19.40
CA LEU A 287 -14.20 -37.84 -18.24
C LEU A 287 -14.72 -38.41 -16.90
N ASP A 288 -16.03 -38.61 -16.78
CA ASP A 288 -16.63 -39.23 -15.58
C ASP A 288 -16.13 -40.66 -15.39
N GLN A 289 -16.10 -41.46 -16.46
CA GLN A 289 -15.61 -42.83 -16.42
C GLN A 289 -14.14 -42.90 -15.99
N GLU A 290 -13.29 -42.01 -16.50
CA GLU A 290 -11.88 -41.93 -16.11
C GLU A 290 -11.70 -41.55 -14.64
N LEU A 291 -12.45 -40.56 -14.14
CA LEU A 291 -12.43 -40.16 -12.72
C LEU A 291 -12.90 -41.30 -11.80
N ILE A 292 -13.97 -42.00 -12.19
CA ILE A 292 -14.49 -43.16 -11.45
C ILE A 292 -13.47 -44.31 -11.46
N SER A 293 -12.87 -44.60 -12.61
CA SER A 293 -11.84 -45.63 -12.76
C SER A 293 -10.63 -45.35 -11.87
N LEU A 294 -10.15 -44.10 -11.87
CA LEU A 294 -9.06 -43.66 -10.99
C LEU A 294 -9.40 -43.89 -9.51
N LEU A 295 -10.56 -43.42 -9.05
CA LEU A 295 -10.99 -43.59 -7.66
C LEU A 295 -11.11 -45.08 -7.28
N LEU A 296 -11.72 -45.88 -8.15
CA LEU A 296 -11.92 -47.30 -7.93
C LEU A 296 -10.59 -48.04 -7.82
N ASN A 297 -9.63 -47.72 -8.69
CA ASN A 297 -8.30 -48.34 -8.68
C ASN A 297 -7.52 -48.01 -7.40
N GLN A 298 -7.71 -46.82 -6.84
CA GLN A 298 -7.05 -46.40 -5.61
C GLN A 298 -7.71 -47.03 -4.38
N ILE A 299 -9.04 -47.07 -4.32
CA ILE A 299 -9.78 -47.77 -3.26
C ILE A 299 -9.41 -49.27 -3.22
N LYS A 300 -9.27 -49.92 -4.38
CA LYS A 300 -8.88 -51.33 -4.47
C LYS A 300 -7.45 -51.63 -3.98
N GLN A 301 -6.59 -50.62 -3.92
CA GLN A 301 -5.22 -50.78 -3.41
C GLN A 301 -5.16 -50.77 -1.87
N VAL A 302 -6.23 -50.30 -1.21
CA VAL A 302 -6.30 -50.23 0.26
C VAL A 302 -6.41 -51.64 0.84
N ASP A 303 -5.36 -52.06 1.53
CA ASP A 303 -5.35 -53.32 2.28
C ASP A 303 -5.76 -53.12 3.75
N CYS A 304 -5.92 -54.21 4.48
CA CYS A 304 -6.35 -54.14 5.88
C CYS A 304 -5.29 -53.55 6.82
N LEU A 305 -4.00 -53.63 6.48
CA LEU A 305 -2.92 -53.07 7.29
C LEU A 305 -2.87 -51.55 7.12
N GLU A 306 -2.97 -51.08 5.88
CA GLU A 306 -3.09 -49.67 5.53
C GLU A 306 -4.29 -49.02 6.24
N PHE A 307 -5.46 -49.66 6.17
CA PHE A 307 -6.67 -49.15 6.80
C PHE A 307 -6.58 -49.08 8.33
N MET A 308 -5.85 -50.02 8.96
CA MET A 308 -5.61 -50.01 10.41
C MET A 308 -4.57 -48.96 10.81
N ASP A 309 -3.50 -48.78 10.02
CA ASP A 309 -2.49 -47.74 10.25
C ASP A 309 -3.12 -46.33 10.22
N TRP A 310 -4.11 -46.09 9.35
CA TRP A 310 -4.86 -44.83 9.35
C TRP A 310 -5.64 -44.55 10.64
N ALA A 311 -5.94 -45.57 11.46
CA ALA A 311 -6.62 -45.39 12.74
C ALA A 311 -5.67 -44.82 13.81
N GLU A 312 -4.37 -45.07 13.66
CA GLU A 312 -3.31 -44.66 14.60
C GLU A 312 -2.69 -43.30 14.26
N VAL A 313 -3.02 -42.73 13.09
CA VAL A 313 -2.52 -41.43 12.62
C VAL A 313 -3.63 -40.39 12.62
N ASP A 314 -3.36 -39.23 13.19
CA ASP A 314 -4.27 -38.08 13.20
C ASP A 314 -4.42 -37.46 11.81
N ASP A 315 -5.61 -36.92 11.50
CA ASP A 315 -5.82 -36.20 10.25
C ASP A 315 -5.14 -34.82 10.26
N ASN A 316 -4.52 -34.47 9.13
CA ASN A 316 -3.77 -33.21 8.97
C ASN A 316 -4.65 -31.95 9.03
N GLU A 317 -5.94 -32.06 8.70
CA GLU A 317 -6.87 -30.92 8.71
C GLU A 317 -7.64 -30.83 10.03
N ASN A 318 -7.94 -31.98 10.64
CA ASN A 318 -8.59 -32.06 11.94
C ASN A 318 -7.89 -33.08 12.84
N ILE A 319 -6.94 -32.58 13.63
CA ILE A 319 -6.12 -33.37 14.56
C ILE A 319 -6.98 -34.10 15.62
N MET A 320 -8.25 -33.72 15.79
CA MET A 320 -9.17 -34.36 16.75
C MET A 320 -9.75 -35.69 16.25
N ILE A 321 -9.51 -36.07 15.00
CA ILE A 321 -9.98 -37.33 14.42
C ILE A 321 -8.83 -38.05 13.72
N SER A 322 -8.88 -39.39 13.72
CA SER A 322 -7.93 -40.19 12.94
C SER A 322 -8.15 -39.98 11.43
N LEU A 323 -7.09 -40.20 10.64
CA LEU A 323 -7.15 -40.18 9.19
C LEU A 323 -8.18 -41.19 8.67
N GLN A 324 -8.30 -42.35 9.31
CA GLN A 324 -9.33 -43.34 9.02
C GLN A 324 -10.74 -42.74 9.14
N ARG A 325 -11.02 -42.03 10.25
CA ARG A 325 -12.32 -41.39 10.47
C ARG A 325 -12.58 -40.26 9.47
N ALA A 326 -11.56 -39.50 9.09
CA ALA A 326 -11.66 -38.47 8.06
C ALA A 326 -12.01 -39.05 6.67
N ILE A 327 -11.36 -40.16 6.27
CA ILE A 327 -11.65 -40.85 5.01
C ILE A 327 -13.07 -41.43 5.02
N ILE A 328 -13.50 -42.06 6.13
CA ILE A 328 -14.87 -42.58 6.29
C ILE A 328 -15.91 -41.46 6.10
N ILE A 329 -15.68 -40.27 6.67
CA ILE A 329 -16.57 -39.12 6.50
C ILE A 329 -16.67 -38.70 5.04
N GLU A 330 -15.55 -38.57 4.33
CA GLU A 330 -15.58 -38.20 2.90
C GLU A 330 -16.21 -39.28 2.03
N CYS A 331 -15.97 -40.57 2.30
CA CYS A 331 -16.66 -41.69 1.65
C CYS A 331 -18.17 -41.60 1.86
N HIS A 332 -18.64 -41.37 3.09
CA HIS A 332 -20.06 -41.20 3.39
C HIS A 332 -20.65 -39.99 2.64
N CYS A 333 -19.98 -38.84 2.67
CA CYS A 333 -20.44 -37.67 1.94
C CYS A 333 -20.43 -37.87 0.41
N PHE A 334 -19.55 -38.73 -0.12
CA PHE A 334 -19.53 -39.09 -1.53
C PHE A 334 -20.68 -40.05 -1.88
N ILE A 335 -20.97 -41.05 -1.04
CA ILE A 335 -22.13 -41.96 -1.19
C ILE A 335 -23.44 -41.17 -1.20
N GLU A 336 -23.63 -40.24 -0.26
CA GLU A 336 -24.83 -39.39 -0.24
C GLU A 336 -24.97 -38.53 -1.50
N PHE A 337 -23.85 -38.06 -2.05
CA PHE A 337 -23.84 -37.36 -3.34
C PHE A 337 -24.18 -38.30 -4.52
N MET A 338 -23.70 -39.54 -4.52
CA MET A 338 -24.03 -40.53 -5.55
C MET A 338 -25.54 -40.83 -5.60
N LYS A 339 -26.20 -40.94 -4.44
CA LYS A 339 -27.66 -41.16 -4.36
C LYS A 339 -28.48 -40.05 -5.02
N GLN A 340 -27.96 -38.83 -5.05
CA GLN A 340 -28.60 -37.67 -5.64
C GLN A 340 -28.34 -37.51 -7.15
N ASN A 341 -27.44 -38.33 -7.73
CA ASN A 341 -27.00 -38.19 -9.12
C ASN A 341 -27.35 -39.45 -9.93
N GLU A 342 -28.28 -39.32 -10.88
CA GLU A 342 -28.84 -40.44 -11.67
C GLU A 342 -27.80 -41.27 -12.44
N LEU A 343 -26.64 -40.70 -12.81
CA LEU A 343 -25.58 -41.44 -13.51
C LEU A 343 -24.72 -42.25 -12.54
N LEU A 344 -24.46 -41.72 -11.34
CA LEU A 344 -23.60 -42.38 -10.34
C LEU A 344 -24.37 -43.42 -9.53
N SER A 345 -25.68 -43.24 -9.35
CA SER A 345 -26.55 -44.20 -8.66
C SER A 345 -26.61 -45.57 -9.37
N THR A 346 -26.20 -45.64 -10.65
CA THR A 346 -26.12 -46.90 -11.41
C THR A 346 -24.78 -47.63 -11.28
N ASN A 347 -23.77 -47.06 -10.60
CA ASN A 347 -22.45 -47.67 -10.44
C ASN A 347 -22.35 -48.47 -9.13
N ASP A 348 -23.02 -49.62 -9.11
CA ASP A 348 -23.10 -50.52 -7.93
C ASP A 348 -21.73 -50.96 -7.43
N HIS A 349 -20.75 -51.12 -8.33
CA HIS A 349 -19.41 -51.57 -7.96
C HIS A 349 -18.65 -50.50 -7.15
N LEU A 350 -18.71 -49.22 -7.54
CA LEU A 350 -18.08 -48.15 -6.76
C LEU A 350 -18.78 -47.98 -5.40
N LEU A 351 -20.11 -48.04 -5.38
CA LEU A 351 -20.90 -47.96 -4.15
C LEU A 351 -20.49 -49.05 -3.16
N HIS A 352 -20.41 -50.31 -3.62
CA HIS A 352 -19.97 -51.43 -2.79
C HIS A 352 -18.55 -51.25 -2.23
N CYS A 353 -17.59 -50.76 -3.03
CA CYS A 353 -16.23 -50.52 -2.55
C CYS A 353 -16.16 -49.39 -1.50
N LEU A 354 -16.95 -48.34 -1.66
CA LEU A 354 -17.06 -47.27 -0.67
C LEU A 354 -17.74 -47.75 0.62
N GLU A 355 -18.80 -48.57 0.50
CA GLU A 355 -19.47 -49.19 1.64
C GLU A 355 -18.55 -50.14 2.41
N GLN A 356 -17.64 -50.85 1.72
CA GLN A 356 -16.61 -51.68 2.36
C GLN A 356 -15.63 -50.85 3.22
N LEU A 357 -15.23 -49.66 2.76
CA LEU A 357 -14.37 -48.76 3.55
C LEU A 357 -15.12 -48.11 4.73
N VAL A 358 -16.41 -47.84 4.59
CA VAL A 358 -17.25 -47.31 5.67
C VAL A 358 -17.59 -48.39 6.70
N GLY A 359 -17.61 -49.66 6.29
CA GLY A 359 -17.96 -50.82 7.10
C GLY A 359 -19.48 -51.01 7.24
N PRO A 360 -19.95 -52.22 7.61
CA PRO A 360 -21.35 -52.44 7.94
C PRO A 360 -21.69 -51.53 9.12
N LYS A 361 -22.73 -50.68 8.96
CA LYS A 361 -23.21 -49.74 9.98
C LYS A 361 -23.06 -50.35 11.38
N LYS A 362 -22.07 -49.88 12.14
CA LYS A 362 -22.17 -49.83 13.59
C LYS A 362 -22.85 -48.50 13.90
N PRO A 363 -24.17 -48.47 14.14
CA PRO A 363 -24.75 -47.33 14.83
C PRO A 363 -24.19 -47.38 16.26
N GLU A 364 -23.48 -46.31 16.65
CA GLU A 364 -22.94 -45.96 17.99
C GLU A 364 -21.50 -45.45 17.76
N GLU A 365 -21.22 -44.15 17.68
CA GLU A 365 -21.71 -43.03 18.50
C GLU A 365 -22.67 -42.11 17.73
N SER A 366 -23.78 -41.77 18.37
CA SER A 366 -24.88 -40.97 17.82
C SER A 366 -24.42 -39.58 17.36
N VAL A 367 -24.31 -39.38 16.04
CA VAL A 367 -24.59 -38.05 15.46
C VAL A 367 -26.11 -37.93 15.47
N LEU A 368 -26.67 -37.53 16.62
CA LEU A 368 -28.07 -37.16 16.73
C LEU A 368 -28.41 -36.19 15.60
N SER A 369 -29.57 -36.35 14.95
CA SER A 369 -30.05 -35.36 13.99
C SER A 369 -30.21 -33.98 14.68
N LEU A 370 -30.22 -32.87 13.93
CA LEU A 370 -30.37 -31.54 14.54
C LEU A 370 -31.65 -31.42 15.39
N GLU A 371 -32.72 -32.10 14.98
CA GLU A 371 -33.99 -32.18 15.73
C GLU A 371 -33.84 -33.01 17.02
N GLU A 372 -33.12 -34.14 16.95
CA GLU A 372 -32.81 -34.97 18.11
C GLU A 372 -31.88 -34.28 19.11
N LEU A 373 -30.91 -33.49 18.63
CA LEU A 373 -30.06 -32.65 19.48
C LEU A 373 -30.90 -31.58 20.19
N CYS A 374 -31.77 -30.87 19.47
CA CYS A 374 -32.68 -29.89 20.06
C CYS A 374 -33.60 -30.53 21.12
N HIS A 375 -34.21 -31.68 20.84
CA HIS A 375 -35.04 -32.39 21.81
C HIS A 375 -34.24 -32.95 22.99
N SER A 376 -33.02 -33.41 22.78
CA SER A 376 -32.15 -33.89 23.86
C SER A 376 -31.77 -32.76 24.83
N ILE A 377 -31.49 -31.56 24.29
CA ILE A 377 -31.23 -30.35 25.07
C ILE A 377 -32.49 -29.91 25.84
N GLU A 378 -33.68 -30.01 25.23
CA GLU A 378 -34.96 -29.78 25.94
C GLU A 378 -35.17 -30.74 27.10
N ASN A 379 -34.75 -32.00 26.92
CA ASN A 379 -34.83 -33.05 27.94
C ASN A 379 -33.69 -32.99 28.98
N GLY A 380 -32.87 -31.93 28.96
CA GLY A 380 -31.90 -31.60 30.01
C GLY A 380 -30.47 -32.08 29.79
N LYS A 381 -30.13 -32.65 28.63
CA LYS A 381 -28.74 -33.02 28.30
C LYS A 381 -27.98 -31.82 27.73
N LEU A 382 -27.33 -31.06 28.63
CA LEU A 382 -26.64 -29.82 28.28
C LEU A 382 -25.36 -30.02 27.44
N ASP A 383 -24.72 -31.18 27.53
CA ASP A 383 -23.50 -31.48 26.77
C ASP A 383 -23.73 -31.53 25.25
N ASP A 384 -24.96 -31.84 24.83
CA ASP A 384 -25.36 -31.89 23.42
C ASP A 384 -25.38 -30.50 22.76
N MET A 385 -25.37 -29.42 23.56
CA MET A 385 -25.25 -28.05 23.04
C MET A 385 -23.91 -27.83 22.32
N LYS A 386 -22.81 -28.43 22.80
CA LYS A 386 -21.50 -28.34 22.13
C LYS A 386 -21.52 -29.05 20.79
N GLU A 387 -22.21 -30.19 20.70
CA GLU A 387 -22.35 -30.94 19.45
C GLU A 387 -23.23 -30.17 18.45
N LEU A 388 -24.30 -29.53 18.93
CA LEU A 388 -25.12 -28.63 18.11
C LEU A 388 -24.29 -27.48 17.51
N MET A 389 -23.40 -26.86 18.30
CA MET A 389 -22.49 -25.79 17.84
C MET A 389 -21.52 -26.25 16.75
N LYS A 390 -20.99 -27.49 16.83
CA LYS A 390 -20.11 -28.04 15.78
C LYS A 390 -20.80 -28.15 14.42
N HIS A 391 -22.12 -28.27 14.40
CA HIS A 391 -22.92 -28.42 13.18
C HIS A 391 -23.53 -27.11 12.68
N TYR A 392 -23.01 -25.94 13.10
CA TYR A 392 -23.57 -24.63 12.76
C TYR A 392 -23.83 -24.40 11.25
N LYS A 393 -22.99 -24.93 10.36
CA LYS A 393 -23.16 -24.81 8.89
C LYS A 393 -24.42 -25.52 8.34
N LYS A 394 -25.04 -26.40 9.14
CA LYS A 394 -26.25 -27.14 8.78
C LYS A 394 -27.52 -26.58 9.42
N TRP A 395 -27.40 -25.55 10.27
CA TRP A 395 -28.56 -24.97 10.94
C TRP A 395 -29.50 -24.28 9.95
N ASP A 396 -30.78 -24.30 10.30
CA ASP A 396 -31.81 -23.51 9.65
C ASP A 396 -32.35 -22.45 10.64
N LEU A 397 -33.37 -21.69 10.21
CA LEU A 397 -33.99 -20.68 11.05
C LEU A 397 -34.63 -21.28 12.31
N SER A 398 -35.12 -22.53 12.25
CA SER A 398 -35.78 -23.19 13.38
C SER A 398 -34.78 -23.50 14.51
N VAL A 399 -33.59 -23.99 14.16
CA VAL A 399 -32.50 -24.24 15.11
C VAL A 399 -31.99 -22.93 15.72
N LEU A 400 -31.86 -21.86 14.93
CA LEU A 400 -31.48 -20.55 15.47
C LEU A 400 -32.53 -19.99 16.45
N GLN A 401 -33.82 -20.14 16.13
CA GLN A 401 -34.90 -19.75 17.05
C GLN A 401 -34.86 -20.56 18.35
N PHE A 402 -34.57 -21.86 18.27
CA PHE A 402 -34.36 -22.71 19.44
C PHE A 402 -33.19 -22.20 20.31
N ILE A 403 -32.04 -21.95 19.71
CA ILE A 403 -30.86 -21.40 20.40
C ILE A 403 -31.16 -20.04 21.04
N THR A 404 -31.95 -19.19 20.36
CA THR A 404 -32.38 -17.88 20.87
C THR A 404 -33.27 -18.01 22.12
N ARG A 405 -34.03 -19.10 22.26
CA ARG A 405 -34.80 -19.40 23.49
C ARG A 405 -33.92 -19.92 24.62
N LYS A 406 -32.81 -20.60 24.28
CA LYS A 406 -31.88 -21.22 25.22
C LYS A 406 -30.57 -20.44 25.40
N THR A 407 -30.62 -19.11 25.27
CA THR A 407 -29.41 -18.25 25.33
C THR A 407 -28.62 -18.42 26.63
N GLU A 408 -29.29 -18.75 27.73
CA GLU A 408 -28.68 -18.97 29.05
C GLU A 408 -27.71 -20.16 29.10
N LEU A 409 -27.81 -21.09 28.14
CA LEU A 409 -26.93 -22.26 28.02
C LEU A 409 -25.66 -21.96 27.21
N LEU A 410 -25.60 -20.81 26.54
CA LEU A 410 -24.49 -20.46 25.66
C LEU A 410 -23.32 -19.92 26.47
N ASN A 411 -22.15 -20.52 26.29
CA ASN A 411 -20.91 -19.86 26.68
C ASN A 411 -20.44 -18.87 25.59
N VAL A 412 -19.33 -18.20 25.82
CA VAL A 412 -18.76 -17.22 24.88
C VAL A 412 -18.33 -17.85 23.55
N GLN A 413 -17.78 -19.08 23.56
CA GLN A 413 -17.38 -19.79 22.35
C GLN A 413 -18.60 -20.18 21.51
N ASP A 414 -19.66 -20.63 22.17
CA ASP A 414 -20.93 -20.96 21.52
C ASP A 414 -21.55 -19.71 20.87
N SER A 415 -21.54 -18.59 21.59
CA SER A 415 -22.02 -17.30 21.08
C SER A 415 -21.14 -16.76 19.94
N SER A 416 -19.84 -17.03 19.95
CA SER A 416 -18.95 -16.74 18.82
C SER A 416 -19.32 -17.59 17.60
N THR A 417 -19.66 -18.86 17.81
CA THR A 417 -20.10 -19.78 16.74
C THR A 417 -21.41 -19.28 16.10
N VAL A 418 -22.30 -18.63 16.86
CA VAL A 418 -23.50 -17.98 16.31
C VAL A 418 -23.14 -16.82 15.35
N LEU A 419 -22.08 -16.06 15.63
CA LEU A 419 -21.59 -15.03 14.69
C LEU A 419 -20.97 -15.64 13.43
N GLU A 420 -20.22 -16.73 13.58
CA GLU A 420 -19.67 -17.50 12.45
C GLU A 420 -20.78 -18.06 11.56
N TYR A 421 -21.86 -18.56 12.17
CA TYR A 421 -23.07 -18.96 11.45
C TYR A 421 -23.67 -17.79 10.68
N PHE A 422 -23.79 -16.62 11.31
CA PHE A 422 -24.37 -15.46 10.63
C PHE A 422 -23.53 -15.02 9.44
N HIS A 423 -22.20 -14.98 9.59
CA HIS A 423 -21.28 -14.72 8.48
C HIS A 423 -21.45 -15.76 7.36
N TYR A 424 -21.51 -17.05 7.70
CA TYR A 424 -21.69 -18.15 6.75
C TYR A 424 -23.01 -18.05 5.98
N ILE A 425 -24.14 -17.76 6.64
CA ILE A 425 -25.43 -17.67 5.97
C ILE A 425 -25.48 -16.48 5.01
N VAL A 426 -24.94 -15.32 5.41
CA VAL A 426 -24.86 -14.15 4.54
C VAL A 426 -24.08 -14.45 3.25
N GLU A 427 -23.08 -15.33 3.30
CA GLU A 427 -22.32 -15.77 2.12
C GLU A 427 -23.14 -16.69 1.18
N HIS A 428 -24.02 -17.52 1.73
CA HIS A 428 -24.71 -18.58 0.99
C HIS A 428 -26.15 -18.24 0.61
N MET A 429 -26.79 -17.29 1.29
CA MET A 429 -28.19 -16.90 1.10
C MET A 429 -28.31 -15.46 0.57
N ASN A 430 -28.85 -15.33 -0.65
CA ASN A 430 -29.16 -14.05 -1.29
C ASN A 430 -30.58 -13.55 -0.97
N ASN A 431 -31.05 -13.69 0.27
CA ASN A 431 -32.36 -13.19 0.70
C ASN A 431 -32.22 -12.14 1.81
N TYR A 432 -32.54 -10.88 1.50
CA TYR A 432 -32.41 -9.76 2.43
C TYR A 432 -33.34 -9.89 3.66
N GLU A 433 -34.58 -10.34 3.48
CA GLU A 433 -35.55 -10.44 4.57
C GLU A 433 -35.16 -11.53 5.59
N GLU A 434 -34.73 -12.70 5.11
CA GLU A 434 -34.23 -13.77 5.97
C GLU A 434 -32.92 -13.37 6.66
N ASN A 435 -31.98 -12.75 5.95
CA ASN A 435 -30.75 -12.24 6.55
C ASN A 435 -31.02 -11.20 7.64
N TYR A 436 -32.05 -10.35 7.47
CA TYR A 436 -32.47 -9.39 8.48
C TYR A 436 -33.16 -10.05 9.69
N GLN A 437 -33.94 -11.11 9.48
CA GLN A 437 -34.52 -11.90 10.57
C GLN A 437 -33.44 -12.61 11.40
N ILE A 438 -32.44 -13.20 10.73
CA ILE A 438 -31.29 -13.84 11.37
C ILE A 438 -30.49 -12.79 12.14
N TYR A 439 -30.21 -11.64 11.53
CA TYR A 439 -29.56 -10.51 12.20
C TYR A 439 -30.27 -10.13 13.52
N THR A 440 -31.60 -10.03 13.48
CA THR A 440 -32.41 -9.69 14.66
C THR A 440 -32.29 -10.76 15.77
N LEU A 441 -32.25 -12.04 15.42
CA LEU A 441 -32.09 -13.14 16.37
C LEU A 441 -30.67 -13.15 16.97
N VAL A 442 -29.65 -12.96 16.16
CA VAL A 442 -28.24 -12.87 16.58
C VAL A 442 -28.04 -11.70 17.54
N LEU A 443 -28.62 -10.52 17.23
CA LEU A 443 -28.61 -9.37 18.13
C LEU A 443 -29.27 -9.67 19.48
N LYS A 444 -30.39 -10.39 19.50
CA LYS A 444 -31.04 -10.82 20.75
C LYS A 444 -30.15 -11.72 21.59
N ILE A 445 -29.37 -12.59 20.96
CA ILE A 445 -28.39 -13.45 21.64
C ILE A 445 -27.27 -12.59 22.23
N LEU A 446 -26.65 -11.72 21.43
CA LEU A 446 -25.53 -10.87 21.86
C LEU A 446 -25.90 -9.87 22.97
N THR A 447 -27.08 -9.26 22.88
CA THR A 447 -27.54 -8.27 23.88
C THR A 447 -27.84 -8.90 25.23
N LYS A 448 -28.14 -10.20 25.29
CA LYS A 448 -28.31 -10.97 26.54
C LYS A 448 -26.97 -11.36 27.19
N GLN A 449 -25.86 -11.37 26.45
CA GLN A 449 -24.54 -11.68 27.01
C GLN A 449 -24.07 -10.57 27.97
N GLN A 450 -23.19 -10.92 28.92
CA GLN A 450 -22.49 -9.90 29.72
C GLN A 450 -21.65 -9.00 28.81
N LEU A 451 -21.42 -7.75 29.20
CA LEU A 451 -20.72 -6.79 28.36
C LEU A 451 -19.28 -7.21 28.04
N SER A 452 -18.58 -7.81 29.01
CA SER A 452 -17.24 -8.40 28.84
C SER A 452 -17.23 -9.54 27.81
N ASP A 453 -18.27 -10.36 27.82
CA ASP A 453 -18.43 -11.49 26.90
C ASP A 453 -18.75 -11.00 25.50
N MET A 454 -19.70 -10.06 25.36
CA MET A 454 -20.02 -9.42 24.09
C MET A 454 -18.79 -8.74 23.48
N TYR A 455 -18.00 -8.05 24.29
CA TYR A 455 -16.73 -7.46 23.87
C TYR A 455 -15.77 -8.54 23.32
N ARG A 456 -15.60 -9.65 24.05
CA ARG A 456 -14.72 -10.76 23.63
C ARG A 456 -15.19 -11.41 22.34
N ILE A 457 -16.50 -11.63 22.20
CA ILE A 457 -17.14 -12.21 21.00
C ILE A 457 -16.90 -11.32 19.79
N VAL A 458 -17.20 -10.02 19.89
CA VAL A 458 -17.01 -9.05 18.79
C VAL A 458 -15.53 -8.88 18.45
N LEU A 459 -14.64 -8.90 19.44
CA LEU A 459 -13.20 -8.85 19.22
C LEU A 459 -12.70 -10.06 18.42
N LEU A 460 -13.07 -11.29 18.82
CA LEU A 460 -12.69 -12.51 18.11
C LEU A 460 -13.18 -12.48 16.65
N TYR A 461 -14.45 -12.12 16.46
CA TYR A 461 -15.03 -11.96 15.14
C TYR A 461 -14.29 -10.91 14.29
N THR A 462 -13.97 -9.75 14.89
CA THR A 462 -13.25 -8.67 14.18
C THR A 462 -11.85 -9.11 13.77
N ILE A 463 -11.13 -9.85 14.62
CA ILE A 463 -9.78 -10.35 14.31
C ILE A 463 -9.85 -11.33 13.13
N GLN A 464 -10.82 -12.24 13.14
CA GLN A 464 -10.97 -13.26 12.12
C GLN A 464 -11.44 -12.68 10.78
N HIS A 465 -12.36 -11.72 10.82
CA HIS A 465 -13.07 -11.22 9.64
C HIS A 465 -12.80 -9.76 9.29
N PHE A 466 -11.68 -9.18 9.73
CA PHE A 466 -11.40 -7.75 9.50
C PHE A 466 -11.39 -7.37 8.01
N HIS A 467 -10.79 -8.21 7.17
CA HIS A 467 -10.61 -7.95 5.73
C HIS A 467 -11.78 -8.42 4.86
N ASP A 468 -12.55 -9.42 5.30
CA ASP A 468 -13.62 -10.06 4.54
C ASP A 468 -15.00 -9.92 5.21
N ASN A 469 -15.19 -8.92 6.08
CA ASN A 469 -16.44 -8.73 6.81
C ASN A 469 -17.65 -8.55 5.87
N ARG A 470 -18.44 -9.61 5.76
CA ARG A 470 -19.65 -9.64 4.94
C ARG A 470 -20.83 -8.92 5.58
N LEU A 471 -20.83 -8.65 6.89
CA LEU A 471 -21.92 -7.94 7.56
C LEU A 471 -21.99 -6.46 7.20
N THR A 472 -21.01 -5.96 6.44
CA THR A 472 -20.94 -4.56 5.99
C THR A 472 -22.21 -4.10 5.25
N PHE A 473 -22.96 -4.98 4.58
CA PHE A 473 -24.21 -4.58 3.89
C PHE A 473 -25.32 -4.14 4.85
N LEU A 474 -25.27 -4.55 6.12
CA LEU A 474 -26.21 -4.12 7.17
C LEU A 474 -25.77 -2.84 7.86
N PHE A 475 -24.54 -2.38 7.60
CA PHE A 475 -24.01 -1.16 8.18
C PHE A 475 -24.55 0.07 7.44
N ASN A 476 -25.09 1.02 8.19
CA ASN A 476 -25.48 2.34 7.68
C ASN A 476 -24.58 3.42 8.27
N SER A 477 -23.81 4.08 7.41
CA SER A 477 -22.85 5.13 7.80
C SER A 477 -23.52 6.38 8.35
N GLU A 478 -24.68 6.78 7.83
CA GLU A 478 -25.41 7.96 8.30
C GLU A 478 -26.00 7.75 9.69
N HIS A 479 -26.52 6.54 9.95
CA HIS A 479 -27.00 6.19 11.30
C HIS A 479 -25.86 6.19 12.32
N PHE A 480 -24.71 5.59 11.97
CA PHE A 480 -23.54 5.60 12.84
C PHE A 480 -23.05 7.03 13.13
N LYS A 481 -22.97 7.87 12.09
CA LYS A 481 -22.55 9.26 12.22
C LYS A 481 -23.50 10.08 13.10
N THR A 482 -24.80 10.02 12.82
CA THR A 482 -25.83 10.68 13.63
C THR A 482 -25.76 10.23 15.09
N TYR A 483 -25.55 8.93 15.32
CA TYR A 483 -25.41 8.36 16.67
C TYR A 483 -24.18 8.89 17.42
N ILE A 484 -23.04 9.02 16.73
CA ILE A 484 -21.81 9.59 17.31
C ILE A 484 -21.97 11.08 17.60
N GLU A 485 -22.62 11.84 16.71
CA GLU A 485 -22.91 13.27 16.89
C GLU A 485 -23.85 13.52 18.08
N SER A 486 -24.85 12.66 18.28
CA SER A 486 -25.82 12.82 19.37
C SER A 486 -25.28 12.40 20.75
N ASN A 487 -24.31 11.49 20.80
CA ASN A 487 -23.83 10.90 22.04
C ASN A 487 -22.48 11.48 22.48
N THR A 488 -22.56 12.56 23.26
CA THR A 488 -21.39 13.25 23.81
C THR A 488 -20.59 12.42 24.84
N ASN A 489 -21.15 11.32 25.37
CA ASN A 489 -20.49 10.52 26.41
C ASN A 489 -20.77 9.01 26.29
N ILE A 490 -19.85 8.29 25.66
CA ILE A 490 -19.88 6.83 25.40
C ILE A 490 -19.77 5.96 26.68
N SER A 491 -19.81 6.55 27.87
CA SER A 491 -19.58 5.84 29.15
C SER A 491 -20.73 4.94 29.61
N GLU A 492 -21.91 5.04 29.03
CA GLU A 492 -23.04 4.22 29.43
C GLU A 492 -22.94 2.80 28.85
N LEU A 493 -23.28 1.79 29.66
CA LEU A 493 -23.16 0.38 29.28
C LEU A 493 -23.96 0.05 28.00
N GLN A 494 -25.09 0.73 27.79
CA GLN A 494 -25.93 0.57 26.59
C GLN A 494 -25.26 1.16 25.35
N GLU A 495 -24.69 2.36 25.48
CA GLU A 495 -23.95 3.01 24.39
C GLU A 495 -22.75 2.16 23.94
N PHE A 496 -22.04 1.55 24.88
CA PHE A 496 -20.93 0.68 24.54
C PHE A 496 -21.37 -0.57 23.77
N ARG A 497 -22.52 -1.16 24.10
CA ARG A 497 -23.09 -2.30 23.34
C ARG A 497 -23.43 -1.88 21.91
N ILE A 498 -23.98 -0.69 21.73
CA ILE A 498 -24.32 -0.16 20.40
C ILE A 498 -23.05 0.02 19.56
N ILE A 499 -21.98 0.57 20.14
CA ILE A 499 -20.69 0.68 19.45
C ILE A 499 -20.14 -0.69 19.07
N LEU A 500 -20.21 -1.69 19.95
CA LEU A 500 -19.78 -3.06 19.63
C LEU A 500 -20.57 -3.66 18.47
N ILE A 501 -21.88 -3.39 18.38
CA ILE A 501 -22.71 -3.79 17.23
C ILE A 501 -22.21 -3.11 15.96
N PHE A 502 -21.95 -1.80 15.99
CA PHE A 502 -21.39 -1.10 14.84
C PHE A 502 -20.02 -1.64 14.43
N VAL A 503 -19.13 -1.94 15.39
CA VAL A 503 -17.82 -2.56 15.14
C VAL A 503 -17.99 -3.93 14.49
N MET A 504 -18.92 -4.77 14.97
CA MET A 504 -19.22 -6.07 14.36
C MET A 504 -19.69 -5.93 12.91
N LEU A 505 -20.53 -4.93 12.61
CA LEU A 505 -21.08 -4.71 11.27
C LEU A 505 -20.03 -4.16 10.29
N ASN A 506 -19.22 -3.19 10.71
CA ASN A 506 -18.16 -2.62 9.88
C ASN A 506 -16.99 -2.11 10.74
N PRO A 507 -16.02 -2.98 11.10
CA PRO A 507 -14.94 -2.62 12.02
C PRO A 507 -14.00 -1.59 11.40
N LYS A 508 -13.80 -1.64 10.08
CA LYS A 508 -12.88 -0.74 9.38
C LYS A 508 -13.35 0.70 9.44
N VAL A 509 -14.61 0.97 9.09
CA VAL A 509 -15.17 2.35 9.13
C VAL A 509 -15.26 2.82 10.57
N VAL A 510 -15.85 2.01 11.46
CA VAL A 510 -16.14 2.41 12.84
C VAL A 510 -14.85 2.68 13.62
N LEU A 511 -13.90 1.74 13.65
CA LEU A 511 -12.65 1.94 14.40
C LEU A 511 -11.82 3.09 13.82
N THR A 512 -11.84 3.32 12.50
CA THR A 512 -11.18 4.47 11.88
C THR A 512 -11.80 5.78 12.36
N THR A 513 -13.14 5.89 12.39
CA THR A 513 -13.83 7.07 12.93
C THR A 513 -13.50 7.29 14.40
N LEU A 514 -13.49 6.24 15.23
CA LEU A 514 -13.15 6.38 16.65
C LEU A 514 -11.69 6.85 16.84
N VAL A 515 -10.75 6.39 16.01
CA VAL A 515 -9.36 6.91 16.03
C VAL A 515 -9.30 8.36 15.57
N ARG A 516 -10.02 8.76 14.52
CA ARG A 516 -10.09 10.17 14.05
C ARG A 516 -10.53 11.12 15.16
N ILE A 517 -11.56 10.72 15.90
CA ILE A 517 -12.04 11.48 17.07
C ILE A 517 -10.96 11.49 18.17
N ALA A 518 -10.30 10.36 18.44
CA ALA A 518 -9.29 10.26 19.48
C ALA A 518 -8.01 11.06 19.19
N VAL A 519 -7.60 11.20 17.92
CA VAL A 519 -6.49 12.09 17.51
C VAL A 519 -6.91 13.56 17.44
N GLY A 520 -8.21 13.84 17.53
CA GLY A 520 -8.76 15.18 17.56
C GLY A 520 -8.92 15.83 16.19
N SER A 521 -9.44 15.08 15.22
CA SER A 521 -9.84 15.61 13.91
C SER A 521 -10.77 16.83 14.04
N THR A 522 -10.53 17.87 13.25
CA THR A 522 -11.32 19.11 13.22
C THR A 522 -12.51 19.09 12.27
N GLU A 523 -12.82 17.94 11.65
CA GLU A 523 -14.04 17.79 10.83
C GLU A 523 -15.26 18.24 11.63
N THR A 524 -16.15 19.00 10.98
CA THR A 524 -17.31 19.62 11.62
C THR A 524 -18.20 18.61 12.33
N GLU A 525 -18.23 17.39 11.82
CA GLU A 525 -19.00 16.23 12.30
C GLU A 525 -18.50 15.72 13.67
N TYR A 526 -17.23 15.97 14.01
CA TYR A 526 -16.61 15.40 15.21
C TYR A 526 -16.22 16.45 16.27
N ARG A 527 -16.43 17.75 16.00
CA ARG A 527 -16.00 18.85 16.89
C ARG A 527 -16.52 18.76 18.32
N ASN A 528 -17.68 18.13 18.53
CA ASN A 528 -18.35 18.04 19.82
C ASN A 528 -18.17 16.69 20.53
N VAL A 529 -17.49 15.72 19.90
CA VAL A 529 -17.31 14.37 20.44
C VAL A 529 -15.89 14.24 21.00
N MET A 530 -15.77 13.94 22.29
CA MET A 530 -14.46 13.80 22.93
C MET A 530 -14.40 12.51 23.75
N PHE A 531 -13.42 11.66 23.44
CA PHE A 531 -13.14 10.49 24.26
C PHE A 531 -12.46 10.89 25.57
N LYS A 532 -13.07 10.50 26.70
CA LYS A 532 -12.35 10.49 27.98
C LYS A 532 -11.29 9.40 27.96
N LYS A 533 -10.19 9.59 28.67
CA LYS A 533 -9.06 8.65 28.75
C LYS A 533 -9.46 7.20 29.09
N HIS A 534 -10.50 7.01 29.91
CA HIS A 534 -10.98 5.67 30.24
C HIS A 534 -11.77 5.00 29.10
N GLN A 535 -12.33 5.80 28.17
CA GLN A 535 -13.10 5.30 27.04
C GLN A 535 -12.18 4.75 25.95
N THR A 536 -10.93 5.20 25.84
CA THR A 536 -10.02 4.60 24.86
C THR A 536 -9.57 3.19 25.26
N TYR A 537 -9.72 2.78 26.53
CA TYR A 537 -9.30 1.46 27.01
C TYR A 537 -9.94 0.30 26.27
N PHE A 538 -11.23 0.40 25.91
CA PHE A 538 -11.89 -0.68 25.20
C PHE A 538 -11.31 -0.88 23.80
N LEU A 539 -10.75 0.18 23.18
CA LEU A 539 -10.17 0.06 21.85
C LEU A 539 -8.87 -0.75 21.86
N TYR A 540 -8.24 -0.92 23.03
CA TYR A 540 -6.89 -1.49 23.10
C TYR A 540 -6.86 -2.95 22.66
N GLY A 541 -7.88 -3.75 23.02
CA GLY A 541 -7.92 -5.14 22.58
C GLY A 541 -8.03 -5.25 21.06
N PHE A 542 -8.80 -4.37 20.44
CA PHE A 542 -8.86 -4.26 18.97
C PHE A 542 -7.52 -3.82 18.38
N PHE A 543 -6.89 -2.80 18.95
CA PHE A 543 -5.64 -2.22 18.44
C PHE A 543 -4.42 -3.12 18.57
N ILE A 544 -4.38 -4.01 19.57
CA ILE A 544 -3.32 -5.01 19.73
C ILE A 544 -3.42 -6.13 18.70
N ALA A 545 -4.61 -6.37 18.13
CA ALA A 545 -4.81 -7.43 17.15
C ALA A 545 -3.82 -7.31 15.98
N LYS A 546 -3.07 -8.39 15.75
CA LYS A 546 -2.19 -8.50 14.58
C LYS A 546 -3.04 -8.79 13.35
N LEU A 547 -2.85 -8.01 12.30
CA LEU A 547 -3.41 -8.29 10.98
C LEU A 547 -2.41 -9.12 10.17
N ASP A 548 -1.16 -8.66 10.13
CA ASP A 548 -0.05 -9.29 9.43
C ASP A 548 1.20 -9.37 10.35
N ASP A 549 2.29 -9.97 9.85
CA ASP A 549 3.58 -10.05 10.57
C ASP A 549 4.18 -8.67 10.91
N HIS A 550 3.78 -7.62 10.18
CA HIS A 550 4.33 -6.27 10.29
C HIS A 550 3.36 -5.20 10.80
N ASP A 551 2.04 -5.42 10.68
CA ASP A 551 1.03 -4.42 11.03
C ASP A 551 0.02 -4.96 12.05
N ASN A 552 -0.21 -4.17 13.10
CA ASN A 552 -1.36 -4.34 13.98
C ASN A 552 -2.50 -3.43 13.51
N LEU A 553 -3.69 -3.65 14.04
CA LEU A 553 -4.87 -2.90 13.61
C LEU A 553 -4.71 -1.38 13.83
N LEU A 554 -3.99 -0.96 14.88
CA LEU A 554 -3.70 0.45 15.12
C LEU A 554 -2.80 1.05 14.04
N THR A 555 -1.70 0.39 13.64
CA THR A 555 -0.81 0.90 12.59
C THR A 555 -1.56 1.01 11.26
N PHE A 556 -2.39 0.00 10.93
CA PHE A 556 -3.25 0.03 9.75
C PHE A 556 -4.22 1.22 9.77
N ILE A 557 -4.90 1.45 10.89
CA ILE A 557 -5.84 2.56 11.03
C ILE A 557 -5.11 3.90 10.97
N LEU A 558 -4.00 4.09 11.67
CA LEU A 558 -3.24 5.34 11.66
C LEU A 558 -2.73 5.69 10.25
N LYS A 559 -2.28 4.70 9.46
CA LYS A 559 -1.94 4.89 8.04
C LYS A 559 -3.15 5.36 7.23
N ASN A 560 -4.31 4.73 7.43
CA ASN A 560 -5.55 5.14 6.75
C ASN A 560 -6.02 6.53 7.17
N VAL A 561 -5.89 6.89 8.45
CA VAL A 561 -6.23 8.23 8.94
C VAL A 561 -5.29 9.25 8.29
N TRP A 562 -3.99 9.00 8.27
CA TRP A 562 -3.04 9.89 7.61
C TRP A 562 -3.33 10.10 6.11
N LEU A 563 -3.68 9.04 5.37
CA LEU A 563 -3.91 9.09 3.92
C LEU A 563 -5.28 9.63 3.52
N CYS A 564 -6.33 9.36 4.31
CA CYS A 564 -7.72 9.62 3.94
C CYS A 564 -8.37 10.76 4.74
N ASP A 565 -7.68 11.34 5.73
CA ASP A 565 -8.17 12.46 6.52
C ASP A 565 -7.51 13.77 6.08
N ASN A 566 -8.30 14.65 5.46
CA ASN A 566 -7.82 15.96 5.03
C ASN A 566 -7.92 17.02 6.15
N SER A 567 -8.52 16.68 7.30
CA SER A 567 -8.71 17.59 8.41
C SER A 567 -7.43 17.83 9.23
N THR A 568 -7.41 18.91 10.00
CA THR A 568 -6.34 19.17 10.96
C THR A 568 -6.56 18.41 12.26
N TRP A 569 -5.49 18.04 12.95
CA TRP A 569 -5.56 17.36 14.24
C TRP A 569 -5.27 18.31 15.40
N CYS A 570 -5.96 18.10 16.51
CA CYS A 570 -5.63 18.74 17.78
C CYS A 570 -4.38 18.10 18.38
N TYR A 571 -3.24 18.80 18.26
CA TYR A 571 -1.93 18.34 18.78
C TYR A 571 -1.98 17.77 20.20
N LYS A 572 -2.70 18.42 21.13
CA LYS A 572 -2.78 17.96 22.53
C LYS A 572 -3.50 16.62 22.67
N GLN A 573 -4.56 16.43 21.88
CA GLN A 573 -5.33 15.18 21.89
C GLN A 573 -4.52 14.06 21.23
N PHE A 574 -3.93 14.34 20.06
CA PHE A 574 -3.00 13.43 19.39
C PHE A 574 -1.86 12.98 20.31
N GLU A 575 -1.14 13.92 20.95
CA GLU A 575 -0.05 13.59 21.88
C GLU A 575 -0.53 12.73 23.05
N THR A 576 -1.69 13.06 23.63
CA THR A 576 -2.25 12.30 24.76
C THR A 576 -2.60 10.88 24.34
N PHE A 577 -3.31 10.72 23.22
CA PHE A 577 -3.68 9.42 22.66
C PHE A 577 -2.45 8.55 22.37
N MET A 578 -1.46 9.09 21.65
CA MET A 578 -0.25 8.35 21.29
C MET A 578 0.59 7.98 22.51
N ASN A 579 0.69 8.86 23.51
CA ASN A 579 1.36 8.54 24.77
C ASN A 579 0.65 7.42 25.53
N ASP A 580 -0.68 7.39 25.51
CA ASP A 580 -1.47 6.33 26.13
C ASP A 580 -1.26 4.98 25.43
N MET A 581 -1.22 4.94 24.10
CA MET A 581 -0.89 3.73 23.32
C MET A 581 0.50 3.18 23.69
N LEU A 582 1.49 4.05 23.85
CA LEU A 582 2.86 3.67 24.25
C LEU A 582 2.91 3.18 25.71
N GLN A 583 2.27 3.88 26.65
CA GLN A 583 2.24 3.50 28.07
C GLN A 583 1.60 2.14 28.28
N LYS A 584 0.59 1.81 27.47
CA LYS A 584 -0.20 0.58 27.58
C LYS A 584 0.35 -0.55 26.71
N LYS A 585 1.49 -0.31 26.04
CA LYS A 585 2.19 -1.27 25.17
C LYS A 585 1.30 -1.81 24.03
N VAL A 586 0.36 -1.00 23.56
CA VAL A 586 -0.44 -1.32 22.36
C VAL A 586 0.44 -1.28 21.11
N ILE A 587 1.39 -0.35 21.10
CA ILE A 587 2.43 -0.23 20.08
C ILE A 587 3.76 0.08 20.78
N THR A 588 4.87 -0.45 20.26
CA THR A 588 6.21 -0.10 20.78
C THR A 588 6.70 1.22 20.16
N PRO A 589 7.62 1.96 20.80
CA PRO A 589 8.22 3.14 20.19
C PRO A 589 8.89 2.85 18.85
N ASP A 590 9.57 1.69 18.74
CA ASP A 590 10.24 1.26 17.51
C ASP A 590 9.23 1.01 16.37
N ASP A 591 8.14 0.29 16.65
CA ASP A 591 7.09 0.01 15.65
C ASP A 591 6.34 1.28 15.24
N LEU A 592 6.11 2.20 16.18
CA LEU A 592 5.46 3.47 15.88
C LEU A 592 6.30 4.33 14.91
N LEU A 593 7.61 4.41 15.16
CA LEU A 593 8.55 5.10 14.28
C LEU A 593 8.63 4.43 12.90
N ASN A 594 8.87 3.12 12.87
CA ASN A 594 9.10 2.37 11.64
C ASN A 594 7.84 2.24 10.78
N ASN A 595 6.69 1.94 11.38
CA ASN A 595 5.48 1.55 10.65
C ASN A 595 4.50 2.70 10.45
N VAL A 596 4.61 3.81 11.20
CA VAL A 596 3.69 4.95 11.06
C VAL A 596 4.44 6.22 10.71
N TYR A 597 5.37 6.69 11.56
CA TYR A 597 5.93 8.03 11.39
C TYR A 597 6.91 8.17 10.22
N ILE A 598 7.76 7.18 9.96
CA ILE A 598 8.64 7.18 8.77
C ILE A 598 7.80 7.17 7.48
N PRO A 599 6.78 6.29 7.32
CA PRO A 599 5.86 6.36 6.19
C PRO A 599 5.22 7.74 5.97
N CYS A 600 4.79 8.42 7.04
CA CYS A 600 4.23 9.78 6.93
C CYS A 600 5.21 10.80 6.34
N LEU A 601 6.52 10.59 6.48
CA LEU A 601 7.55 11.45 5.86
C LEU A 601 7.68 11.18 4.34
N ILE A 602 7.45 9.95 3.90
CA ILE A 602 7.58 9.53 2.49
C ILE A 602 6.42 10.07 1.64
N ASP A 603 5.22 10.17 2.20
CA ASP A 603 4.02 10.56 1.45
C ASP A 603 4.11 11.97 0.86
N LYS A 604 3.68 12.13 -0.39
CA LYS A 604 3.71 13.42 -1.11
C LYS A 604 2.60 14.37 -0.66
N ILE A 605 1.42 13.83 -0.33
CA ILE A 605 0.24 14.59 0.09
C ILE A 605 0.15 14.51 1.60
N PHE A 606 0.05 15.67 2.27
CA PHE A 606 -0.03 15.75 3.72
C PHE A 606 -0.58 17.09 4.17
N ASN A 607 -1.08 17.13 5.40
CA ASN A 607 -1.46 18.35 6.10
C ASN A 607 -0.27 18.83 6.97
N CYS A 608 0.16 20.09 6.82
CA CYS A 608 1.29 20.65 7.56
C CYS A 608 1.09 20.64 9.08
N SER A 609 -0.13 20.88 9.57
CA SER A 609 -0.45 20.85 11.00
C SER A 609 -0.36 19.44 11.58
N ASN A 610 -0.77 18.43 10.81
CA ASN A 610 -0.71 17.03 11.23
C ASN A 610 0.74 16.55 11.23
N LEU A 611 1.51 16.91 10.19
CA LEU A 611 2.95 16.63 10.13
C LEU A 611 3.68 17.25 11.34
N LEU A 612 3.35 18.49 11.70
CA LEU A 612 3.94 19.16 12.87
C LEU A 612 3.64 18.37 14.15
N SER A 613 2.41 17.87 14.31
CA SER A 613 2.03 17.05 15.47
C SER A 613 2.85 15.76 15.56
N ILE A 614 3.07 15.09 14.42
CA ILE A 614 3.93 13.91 14.32
C ILE A 614 5.38 14.23 14.67
N LEU A 615 5.95 15.29 14.10
CA LEU A 615 7.35 15.67 14.36
C LEU A 615 7.57 16.03 15.84
N ILE A 616 6.63 16.73 16.47
CA ILE A 616 6.73 17.05 17.91
C ILE A 616 6.69 15.78 18.76
N HIS A 617 5.79 14.84 18.45
CA HIS A 617 5.72 13.58 19.19
C HIS A 617 6.96 12.70 18.96
N MET A 618 7.45 12.63 17.72
CA MET A 618 8.70 11.97 17.38
C MET A 618 9.88 12.53 18.18
N TYR A 619 10.00 13.87 18.25
CA TYR A 619 10.99 14.54 19.10
C TYR A 619 10.85 14.14 20.57
N SER A 620 9.62 14.09 21.11
CA SER A 620 9.34 13.68 22.49
C SER A 620 9.80 12.24 22.77
N ILE A 621 9.50 11.29 21.87
CA ILE A 621 9.94 9.89 21.96
C ILE A 621 11.47 9.81 21.95
N LEU A 622 12.12 10.46 20.99
CA LEU A 622 13.58 10.42 20.84
C LEU A 622 14.29 11.10 22.01
N LYS A 623 13.74 12.19 22.55
CA LYS A 623 14.28 12.86 23.74
C LYS A 623 14.22 11.96 24.98
N LYS A 624 13.14 11.19 25.14
CA LYS A 624 12.97 10.23 26.26
C LYS A 624 13.88 8.99 26.17
N LYS A 625 14.56 8.77 25.03
CA LYS A 625 15.47 7.62 24.80
C LYS A 625 14.82 6.25 25.01
N ILE A 626 13.53 6.12 24.67
CA ILE A 626 12.77 4.86 24.81
C ILE A 626 12.83 3.93 23.58
N CYS A 627 13.48 4.36 22.49
CA CYS A 627 13.70 3.56 21.28
C CYS A 627 14.90 2.61 21.45
N THR A 628 14.86 1.47 20.76
CA THR A 628 15.94 0.48 20.74
C THR A 628 16.71 0.48 19.41
N HIS A 629 17.64 -0.47 19.23
CA HIS A 629 18.36 -0.67 17.97
C HIS A 629 17.46 -1.14 16.82
N ARG A 630 16.19 -1.48 17.08
CA ARG A 630 15.21 -1.87 16.06
C ARG A 630 14.67 -0.69 15.26
N THR A 631 14.74 0.54 15.78
CA THR A 631 14.37 1.74 15.03
C THR A 631 15.29 1.92 13.81
N ASN A 632 14.72 2.11 12.62
CA ASN A 632 15.47 2.36 11.40
C ASN A 632 15.92 3.83 11.31
N TYR A 633 16.95 4.17 12.07
CA TYR A 633 17.50 5.53 12.11
C TYR A 633 18.04 6.02 10.76
N VAL A 634 18.57 5.12 9.93
CA VAL A 634 19.08 5.45 8.60
C VAL A 634 17.95 5.96 7.71
N LEU A 635 16.86 5.18 7.63
CA LEU A 635 15.69 5.56 6.84
C LEU A 635 15.03 6.83 7.39
N LEU A 636 14.93 6.96 8.72
CA LEU A 636 14.40 8.17 9.35
C LEU A 636 15.18 9.42 8.94
N ILE A 637 16.51 9.39 8.99
CA ILE A 637 17.34 10.54 8.62
C ILE A 637 17.15 10.89 7.14
N ILE A 638 17.18 9.89 6.26
CA ILE A 638 17.05 10.10 4.81
C ILE A 638 15.70 10.75 4.48
N GLU A 639 14.60 10.16 4.98
CA GLU A 639 13.25 10.64 4.64
C GLU A 639 12.92 11.96 5.32
N LEU A 640 13.45 12.22 6.53
CA LEU A 640 13.29 13.51 7.18
C LEU A 640 13.98 14.63 6.40
N ILE A 641 15.23 14.45 5.96
CA ILE A 641 15.95 15.48 5.19
C ILE A 641 15.29 15.70 3.83
N LYS A 642 14.86 14.62 3.14
CA LYS A 642 14.09 14.77 1.89
C LYS A 642 12.80 15.55 2.10
N LYS A 643 12.07 15.25 3.18
CA LYS A 643 10.81 15.95 3.52
C LYS A 643 11.07 17.43 3.84
N MET A 644 12.12 17.74 4.59
CA MET A 644 12.54 19.12 4.87
C MET A 644 12.88 19.86 3.57
N SER A 645 13.67 19.26 2.68
CA SER A 645 14.00 19.86 1.39
C SER A 645 12.76 20.08 0.53
N MET A 646 11.81 19.16 0.54
CA MET A 646 10.55 19.33 -0.19
C MET A 646 9.70 20.48 0.38
N LEU A 647 9.67 20.63 1.71
CA LEU A 647 8.94 21.71 2.40
C LEU A 647 9.52 23.10 2.13
N ARG A 648 10.83 23.20 1.85
CA ARG A 648 11.49 24.49 1.55
C ARG A 648 11.06 25.08 0.22
N LYS A 649 10.77 24.21 -0.76
CA LYS A 649 10.32 24.63 -2.09
C LYS A 649 9.11 25.54 -1.93
N SER A 650 9.23 26.76 -2.44
CA SER A 650 8.20 27.77 -2.28
C SER A 650 6.87 27.27 -2.85
N ASN A 651 5.84 27.25 -1.99
CA ASN A 651 4.48 26.90 -2.36
C ASN A 651 3.56 28.00 -1.80
N PRO A 652 2.81 28.71 -2.66
CA PRO A 652 1.97 29.83 -2.22
C PRO A 652 0.84 29.42 -1.25
N VAL A 653 0.50 28.12 -1.20
CA VAL A 653 -0.57 27.58 -0.34
C VAL A 653 -0.17 27.55 1.14
N TYR A 654 1.13 27.40 1.45
CA TYR A 654 1.59 27.23 2.83
C TYR A 654 2.25 28.50 3.35
N LEU A 655 1.87 28.93 4.55
CA LEU A 655 2.55 30.02 5.25
C LEU A 655 3.99 29.63 5.60
N ARG A 656 4.93 30.55 5.35
CA ARG A 656 6.35 30.42 5.65
C ARG A 656 6.58 30.17 7.14
N SER A 657 5.80 30.80 8.01
CA SER A 657 5.82 30.57 9.46
C SER A 657 5.55 29.10 9.85
N ILE A 658 4.62 28.42 9.17
CA ILE A 658 4.31 27.00 9.40
C ILE A 658 5.46 26.13 8.90
N VAL A 659 5.99 26.43 7.70
CA VAL A 659 7.14 25.73 7.12
C VAL A 659 8.37 25.84 8.03
N ASN A 660 8.67 27.03 8.55
CA ASN A 660 9.78 27.25 9.49
C ASN A 660 9.64 26.38 10.74
N ASN A 661 8.44 26.31 11.34
CA ASN A 661 8.19 25.45 12.50
C ASN A 661 8.45 23.95 12.20
N LEU A 662 8.07 23.48 11.02
CA LEU A 662 8.32 22.09 10.59
C LEU A 662 9.83 21.83 10.42
N LEU A 663 10.53 22.75 9.76
CA LEU A 663 11.98 22.64 9.53
C LEU A 663 12.76 22.69 10.85
N ASP A 664 12.41 23.59 11.76
CA ASP A 664 13.03 23.68 13.08
C ASP A 664 12.86 22.39 13.88
N ARG A 665 11.66 21.80 13.85
CA ARG A 665 11.40 20.50 14.50
C ARG A 665 12.20 19.37 13.85
N GLY A 666 12.29 19.34 12.53
CA GLY A 666 13.12 18.39 11.79
C GLY A 666 14.60 18.51 12.19
N THR A 667 15.15 19.73 12.21
CA THR A 667 16.52 20.02 12.64
C THR A 667 16.76 19.58 14.09
N MET A 668 15.82 19.84 15.00
CA MET A 668 15.92 19.37 16.40
C MET A 668 15.99 17.85 16.51
N ILE A 669 15.22 17.12 15.70
CA ILE A 669 15.25 15.65 15.65
C ILE A 669 16.62 15.16 15.15
N LEU A 670 17.11 15.72 14.04
CA LEU A 670 18.42 15.35 13.48
C LEU A 670 19.55 15.59 14.49
N ASN A 671 19.55 16.75 15.16
CA ASN A 671 20.53 17.08 16.20
C ASN A 671 20.50 16.08 17.37
N LEU A 672 19.31 15.64 17.80
CA LEU A 672 19.19 14.60 18.84
C LEU A 672 19.73 13.25 18.38
N ILE A 673 19.54 12.88 17.12
CA ILE A 673 20.01 11.62 16.56
C ILE A 673 21.54 11.65 16.42
N PHE A 674 22.10 12.72 15.86
CA PHE A 674 23.55 12.86 15.66
C PHE A 674 24.33 13.05 16.96
N ALA A 675 23.71 13.61 18.00
CA ALA A 675 24.32 13.72 19.33
C ALA A 675 24.48 12.36 20.04
N ARG A 676 23.88 11.27 19.55
CA ARG A 676 24.00 9.94 20.17
C ARG A 676 25.24 9.19 19.66
N PRO A 677 26.21 8.88 20.52
CA PRO A 677 27.40 8.14 20.11
C PRO A 677 27.04 6.71 19.68
N ASN A 678 27.75 6.18 18.68
CA ASN A 678 27.64 4.80 18.18
C ASN A 678 26.27 4.40 17.60
N LEU A 679 25.35 5.34 17.37
CA LEU A 679 24.05 5.04 16.77
C LEU A 679 24.15 4.67 15.29
N LEU A 680 25.07 5.30 14.57
CA LEU A 680 25.28 5.12 13.13
C LEU A 680 26.67 4.54 12.87
N THR A 681 26.74 3.45 12.11
CA THR A 681 28.01 2.91 11.62
C THR A 681 28.55 3.73 10.45
N LEU A 682 29.83 3.60 10.12
CA LEU A 682 30.42 4.26 8.93
C LEU A 682 29.67 3.89 7.63
N LYS A 683 29.19 2.64 7.53
CA LYS A 683 28.37 2.18 6.40
C LYS A 683 27.04 2.96 6.35
N ASN A 684 26.35 3.07 7.49
CA ASN A 684 25.10 3.84 7.60
C ASN A 684 25.30 5.30 7.17
N GLN A 685 26.40 5.93 7.60
CA GLN A 685 26.75 7.29 7.21
C GLN A 685 26.95 7.41 5.70
N SER A 686 27.72 6.49 5.09
CA SER A 686 27.93 6.48 3.63
C SER A 686 26.62 6.30 2.84
N GLU A 687 25.70 5.47 3.34
CA GLU A 687 24.40 5.24 2.70
C GLU A 687 23.53 6.51 2.72
N ILE A 688 23.46 7.18 3.87
CA ILE A 688 22.74 8.46 4.01
C ILE A 688 23.30 9.47 3.00
N MET A 689 24.62 9.58 2.91
CA MET A 689 25.28 10.51 1.99
C MET A 689 24.92 10.26 0.53
N ILE A 690 24.98 9.01 0.08
CA ILE A 690 24.68 8.64 -1.31
C ILE A 690 23.21 8.95 -1.65
N LYS A 691 22.29 8.64 -0.73
CA LYS A 691 20.84 8.81 -0.95
C LYS A 691 20.37 10.27 -0.85
N VAL A 692 21.11 11.14 -0.16
CA VAL A 692 20.71 12.53 0.08
C VAL A 692 21.38 13.52 -0.89
N ASN A 693 22.65 13.33 -1.25
CA ASN A 693 23.48 14.35 -1.92
C ASN A 693 22.92 14.96 -3.21
N ASN A 694 22.05 14.25 -3.94
CA ASN A 694 21.51 14.68 -5.23
C ASN A 694 20.03 15.07 -5.20
N PHE A 695 19.34 14.92 -4.06
CA PHE A 695 17.88 15.05 -3.97
C PHE A 695 17.41 16.15 -3.01
N VAL A 696 18.33 16.81 -2.31
CA VAL A 696 18.00 17.82 -1.28
C VAL A 696 18.55 19.19 -1.64
N GLU A 697 17.90 20.24 -1.14
CA GLU A 697 18.36 21.63 -1.22
C GLU A 697 19.78 21.77 -0.67
N PRO A 698 20.64 22.60 -1.27
CA PRO A 698 21.97 22.91 -0.74
C PRO A 698 21.99 23.33 0.73
N ILE A 699 20.97 24.05 1.20
CA ILE A 699 20.83 24.49 2.60
C ILE A 699 20.75 23.30 3.56
N ASP A 700 20.01 22.25 3.19
CA ASP A 700 19.84 21.06 4.04
C ASP A 700 21.10 20.21 4.17
N GLN A 701 22.09 20.39 3.28
CA GLN A 701 23.35 19.65 3.38
C GLN A 701 24.19 20.09 4.59
N ILE A 702 23.99 21.31 5.10
CA ILE A 702 24.64 21.76 6.34
C ILE A 702 24.23 20.87 7.52
N LEU A 703 22.99 20.35 7.51
CA LEU A 703 22.49 19.46 8.57
C LEU A 703 23.27 18.13 8.64
N LEU A 704 23.98 17.76 7.57
CA LEU A 704 24.86 16.59 7.51
C LEU A 704 26.30 16.88 7.97
N ALA A 705 26.65 18.14 8.28
CA ALA A 705 27.99 18.51 8.74
C ALA A 705 28.50 17.67 9.94
N PRO A 706 27.67 17.28 10.93
CA PRO A 706 28.10 16.39 12.01
C PRO A 706 28.61 15.01 11.52
N LEU A 707 28.11 14.52 10.38
CA LEU A 707 28.59 13.30 9.73
C LEU A 707 29.84 13.53 8.85
N LEU A 708 30.07 14.78 8.45
CA LEU A 708 31.04 15.21 7.43
C LEU A 708 32.14 16.11 7.99
N GLN A 709 32.48 16.03 9.28
CA GLN A 709 33.47 16.91 9.94
C GLN A 709 34.83 17.00 9.21
N LYS A 710 35.12 16.11 8.27
CA LYS A 710 36.33 16.13 7.40
C LYS A 710 36.16 16.85 6.05
N ILE A 711 34.94 17.10 5.56
CA ILE A 711 34.64 17.54 4.18
C ILE A 711 33.82 18.84 4.15
N LEU A 712 32.83 19.00 5.03
CA LEU A 712 31.99 20.19 5.11
C LEU A 712 32.15 20.84 6.47
N ARG A 713 32.32 22.17 6.50
CA ARG A 713 32.33 22.94 7.75
C ARG A 713 30.91 23.34 8.17
N GLY A 714 29.94 23.19 7.27
CA GLY A 714 28.55 23.61 7.49
C GLY A 714 28.39 25.12 7.35
N THR A 715 29.13 25.71 6.42
CA THR A 715 29.25 27.16 6.21
C THR A 715 28.39 27.65 5.05
N VAL A 716 28.15 28.96 4.96
CA VAL A 716 27.49 29.57 3.79
C VAL A 716 28.28 29.31 2.52
N GLN A 717 29.62 29.28 2.61
CA GLN A 717 30.48 28.95 1.47
C GLN A 717 30.17 27.55 0.93
N ASP A 718 30.00 26.57 1.81
CA ASP A 718 29.65 25.19 1.41
C ASP A 718 28.31 25.14 0.66
N VAL A 719 27.32 25.92 1.09
CA VAL A 719 26.00 26.03 0.45
C VAL A 719 26.13 26.62 -0.95
N ILE A 720 26.84 27.76 -1.08
CA ILE A 720 26.99 28.47 -2.35
C ILE A 720 27.81 27.67 -3.35
N GLN A 721 28.91 27.04 -2.93
CA GLN A 721 29.68 26.13 -3.79
C GLN A 721 28.82 24.97 -4.31
N ASN A 722 27.87 24.47 -3.50
CA ASN A 722 26.95 23.44 -3.97
C ASN A 722 25.98 23.95 -5.03
N TYR A 723 25.39 25.13 -4.82
CA TYR A 723 24.56 25.80 -5.82
C TYR A 723 25.35 26.03 -7.13
N GLU A 724 26.57 26.56 -7.03
CA GLU A 724 27.47 26.79 -8.17
C GLU A 724 27.76 25.49 -8.93
N ARG A 725 28.10 24.41 -8.21
CA ARG A 725 28.35 23.09 -8.80
C ARG A 725 27.14 22.57 -9.59
N ARG A 726 25.93 22.63 -9.01
CA ARG A 726 24.71 22.14 -9.67
C ARG A 726 24.33 22.96 -10.89
N CYS A 727 24.37 24.28 -10.75
CA CYS A 727 24.03 25.20 -11.84
C CYS A 727 25.06 25.11 -12.97
N SER A 728 26.37 24.97 -12.66
CA SER A 728 27.41 24.84 -13.67
C SER A 728 27.25 23.58 -14.53
N ILE A 729 26.82 22.45 -13.93
CA ILE A 729 26.58 21.20 -14.68
C ILE A 729 25.47 21.42 -15.72
N ILE A 730 24.38 22.08 -15.35
CA ILE A 730 23.25 22.32 -16.25
C ILE A 730 23.57 23.39 -17.28
N TYR A 731 24.27 24.44 -16.87
CA TYR A 731 24.75 25.49 -17.76
C TYR A 731 25.64 24.90 -18.88
N GLN A 732 26.58 24.02 -18.52
CA GLN A 732 27.42 23.32 -19.49
C GLN A 732 26.60 22.44 -20.45
N LEU A 733 25.61 21.70 -19.93
CA LEU A 733 24.73 20.85 -20.74
C LEU A 733 23.89 21.64 -21.76
N ILE A 734 23.36 22.80 -21.36
CA ILE A 734 22.59 23.68 -22.26
C ILE A 734 23.50 24.24 -23.35
N TYR A 735 24.71 24.69 -22.98
CA TYR A 735 25.67 25.30 -23.92
C TYR A 735 26.19 24.29 -24.96
N THR A 736 26.40 23.03 -24.58
CA THR A 736 26.82 21.97 -25.53
C THR A 736 25.75 21.61 -26.56
N ASN A 737 24.46 21.79 -26.24
CA ASN A 737 23.35 21.36 -27.10
C ASN A 737 22.75 22.48 -27.96
N SER A 738 23.03 23.76 -27.68
CA SER A 738 22.59 24.88 -28.52
C SER A 738 23.70 25.32 -29.48
N GLN A 739 23.66 24.85 -30.74
CA GLN A 739 24.37 25.53 -31.82
C GLN A 739 23.70 26.89 -32.09
N GLY A 740 24.15 27.93 -31.42
CA GLY A 740 23.69 29.30 -31.72
C GLY A 740 23.68 30.17 -30.48
N LYS A 741 24.35 31.32 -30.59
CA LYS A 741 24.33 32.42 -29.64
C LYS A 741 22.89 32.71 -29.21
N SER A 742 22.61 32.54 -27.93
CA SER A 742 21.41 33.06 -27.30
C SER A 742 21.84 33.81 -26.04
N ASP A 743 21.35 35.04 -25.90
CA ASP A 743 21.63 35.97 -24.80
C ASP A 743 21.02 35.47 -23.46
N PHE A 744 21.42 34.30 -22.99
CA PHE A 744 20.96 33.75 -21.71
C PHE A 744 21.98 33.99 -20.59
N PHE A 745 21.56 34.85 -19.67
CA PHE A 745 21.91 34.91 -18.25
C PHE A 745 23.41 34.83 -17.88
N LYS A 746 23.99 35.98 -17.50
CA LYS A 746 25.28 36.04 -16.82
C LYS A 746 25.09 35.56 -15.37
N PHE A 747 25.50 34.33 -15.09
CA PHE A 747 25.40 33.70 -13.77
C PHE A 747 26.03 34.61 -12.69
N ASN A 748 25.20 35.12 -11.77
CA ASN A 748 25.60 36.08 -10.73
C ASN A 748 25.43 35.45 -9.34
N GLN A 749 26.47 35.48 -8.51
CA GLN A 749 26.43 35.00 -7.12
C GLN A 749 25.29 35.65 -6.31
N LYS A 750 24.90 36.89 -6.62
CA LYS A 750 23.71 37.53 -6.01
C LYS A 750 22.42 36.76 -6.25
N ALA A 751 22.27 36.06 -7.39
CA ALA A 751 21.09 35.22 -7.64
C ALA A 751 21.04 33.99 -6.73
N LEU A 752 22.19 33.36 -6.46
CA LEU A 752 22.28 32.24 -5.51
C LEU A 752 21.97 32.68 -4.08
N LEU A 753 22.52 33.82 -3.67
CA LEU A 753 22.26 34.39 -2.35
C LEU A 753 20.78 34.73 -2.16
N ARG A 754 20.11 35.29 -3.17
CA ARG A 754 18.66 35.53 -3.11
C ARG A 754 17.85 34.25 -3.00
N HIS A 755 18.17 33.23 -3.81
CA HIS A 755 17.52 31.94 -3.71
C HIS A 755 17.69 31.35 -2.32
N MET A 756 18.91 31.39 -1.77
CA MET A 756 19.20 30.93 -0.42
C MET A 756 18.37 31.68 0.65
N MET A 757 18.28 33.01 0.56
CA MET A 757 17.49 33.83 1.49
C MET A 757 15.99 33.52 1.42
N LEU A 758 15.44 33.33 0.21
CA LEU A 758 14.02 32.97 0.02
C LEU A 758 13.68 31.56 0.55
N HIS A 759 14.68 30.67 0.62
CA HIS A 759 14.52 29.27 1.01
C HIS A 759 14.98 28.94 2.44
N ALA A 760 15.70 29.85 3.11
CA ALA A 760 16.13 29.71 4.50
C ALA A 760 15.00 29.96 5.51
N THR A 761 15.05 29.29 6.67
CA THR A 761 14.26 29.71 7.83
C THR A 761 14.76 31.06 8.35
N GLU A 762 13.98 31.74 9.21
CA GLU A 762 14.42 33.01 9.79
C GLU A 762 15.73 32.86 10.59
N GLU A 763 15.89 31.75 11.30
CA GLU A 763 17.09 31.44 12.08
C GLU A 763 18.29 31.12 11.19
N GLU A 764 18.09 30.31 10.13
CA GLU A 764 19.12 30.01 9.13
C GLU A 764 19.57 31.27 8.40
N TYR A 765 18.62 32.10 7.93
CA TYR A 765 18.90 33.38 7.29
C TYR A 765 19.79 34.24 8.19
N LYS A 766 19.42 34.39 9.46
CA LYS A 766 20.18 35.21 10.43
C LYS A 766 21.60 34.68 10.56
N ASN A 767 21.77 33.37 10.72
CA ASN A 767 23.09 32.75 10.88
C ASN A 767 23.94 32.91 9.61
N PHE A 768 23.36 32.71 8.43
CA PHE A 768 24.03 32.91 7.15
C PHE A 768 24.42 34.38 6.93
N ALA A 769 23.52 35.32 7.23
CA ALA A 769 23.80 36.75 7.10
C ALA A 769 24.95 37.22 8.01
N ILE A 770 25.01 36.72 9.25
CA ILE A 770 26.12 36.98 10.17
C ILE A 770 27.42 36.39 9.61
N GLU A 771 27.40 35.14 9.17
CA GLU A 771 28.59 34.47 8.62
C GLU A 771 29.11 35.18 7.37
N MET A 772 28.23 35.55 6.44
CA MET A 772 28.57 36.32 5.25
C MET A 772 29.24 37.66 5.59
N THR A 773 28.81 38.31 6.67
CA THR A 773 29.27 39.66 7.03
C THR A 773 30.55 39.66 7.85
N ILE A 774 30.71 38.71 8.78
CA ILE A 774 31.87 38.68 9.70
C ILE A 774 32.97 37.75 9.20
N VAL A 775 32.62 36.61 8.59
CA VAL A 775 33.56 35.51 8.33
C VAL A 775 33.88 35.38 6.85
N SER A 776 32.86 35.45 5.99
CA SER A 776 32.94 35.02 4.59
C SER A 776 32.88 36.16 3.58
N TRP A 777 32.96 37.43 4.01
CA TRP A 777 32.79 38.59 3.12
C TRP A 777 33.79 38.62 1.96
N SER A 778 35.03 38.18 2.20
CA SER A 778 36.09 38.12 1.18
C SER A 778 35.83 37.06 0.12
N TYR A 779 35.11 35.98 0.44
CA TYR A 779 34.71 34.94 -0.52
C TYR A 779 33.78 35.51 -1.60
N PHE A 780 32.91 36.44 -1.21
CA PHE A 780 31.97 37.11 -2.12
C PHE A 780 32.58 38.33 -2.84
N GLY A 781 33.88 38.58 -2.65
CA GLY A 781 34.58 39.71 -3.27
C GLY A 781 34.21 41.08 -2.71
N TRP A 782 33.60 41.15 -1.52
CA TRP A 782 33.33 42.41 -0.83
C TRP A 782 34.62 42.92 -0.16
N ALA A 783 34.84 44.23 -0.10
CA ALA A 783 36.10 44.80 0.37
C ALA A 783 36.23 44.82 1.90
N ASN A 784 35.11 44.90 2.63
CA ASN A 784 35.09 44.95 4.09
C ASN A 784 33.72 44.55 4.68
N GLU A 785 33.65 44.45 6.01
CA GLU A 785 32.41 44.09 6.74
C GLU A 785 31.25 45.08 6.50
N LEU A 786 31.54 46.36 6.27
CA LEU A 786 30.51 47.39 6.02
C LEU A 786 29.87 47.20 4.64
N GLU A 787 30.69 46.95 3.61
CA GLU A 787 30.21 46.62 2.27
C GLU A 787 29.44 45.29 2.27
N ALA A 788 29.89 44.31 3.08
CA ALA A 788 29.16 43.06 3.25
C ALA A 788 27.77 43.30 3.88
N TYR A 789 27.69 44.14 4.91
CA TYR A 789 26.42 44.54 5.53
C TYR A 789 25.48 45.19 4.52
N GLU A 790 25.96 46.16 3.74
CA GLU A 790 25.17 46.83 2.70
C GLU A 790 24.68 45.85 1.62
N ASN A 791 25.56 44.96 1.14
CA ASN A 791 25.19 43.96 0.13
C ASN A 791 24.15 42.96 0.66
N VAL A 792 24.27 42.48 1.91
CA VAL A 792 23.27 41.58 2.51
C VAL A 792 21.91 42.26 2.61
N LEU A 793 21.85 43.51 3.07
CA LEU A 793 20.61 44.29 3.12
C LEU A 793 19.98 44.46 1.74
N HIS A 794 20.80 44.81 0.74
CA HIS A 794 20.33 45.05 -0.63
C HIS A 794 19.81 43.76 -1.30
N ILE A 795 20.55 42.65 -1.20
CA ILE A 795 20.13 41.34 -1.73
C ILE A 795 18.83 40.87 -1.04
N THR A 796 18.69 41.13 0.26
CA THR A 796 17.45 40.80 0.99
C THR A 796 16.28 41.66 0.50
N ALA A 797 16.51 42.95 0.22
CA ALA A 797 15.49 43.83 -0.35
C ALA A 797 15.05 43.36 -1.76
N GLU A 798 15.98 42.92 -2.61
CA GLU A 798 15.65 42.30 -3.90
C GLU A 798 14.79 41.02 -3.72
N ALA A 799 15.13 40.17 -2.75
CA ALA A 799 14.35 38.97 -2.43
C ALA A 799 12.93 39.33 -1.94
N MET A 800 12.80 40.36 -1.10
CA MET A 800 11.50 40.88 -0.65
C MET A 800 10.64 41.37 -1.81
N GLN A 801 11.23 42.08 -2.78
CA GLN A 801 10.52 42.54 -3.98
C GLN A 801 10.00 41.36 -4.82
N LEU A 802 10.80 40.31 -4.99
CA LEU A 802 10.34 39.08 -5.68
C LEU A 802 9.15 38.44 -4.95
N ALA A 803 9.22 38.34 -3.63
CA ALA A 803 8.14 37.77 -2.82
C ALA A 803 6.83 38.59 -2.91
N LEU A 804 6.94 39.92 -3.01
CA LEU A 804 5.78 40.83 -3.11
C LEU A 804 5.13 40.81 -4.51
N ILE A 805 5.93 40.69 -5.57
CA ILE A 805 5.45 40.78 -6.96
C ILE A 805 4.93 39.43 -7.47
N PHE A 806 5.57 38.32 -7.09
CA PHE A 806 5.24 36.97 -7.57
C PHE A 806 4.49 36.15 -6.52
N THR A 807 3.31 36.62 -6.11
CA THR A 807 2.46 35.99 -5.09
C THR A 807 1.97 34.59 -5.46
N ASP A 808 1.95 34.25 -6.75
CA ASP A 808 1.61 32.90 -7.23
C ASP A 808 2.74 31.88 -7.03
N THR A 809 3.95 32.35 -6.69
CA THR A 809 5.12 31.49 -6.45
C THR A 809 5.51 31.44 -4.98
N PHE A 810 5.46 32.57 -4.28
CA PHE A 810 5.91 32.68 -2.89
C PHE A 810 4.74 32.70 -1.89
N PRO A 811 4.92 32.11 -0.68
CA PRO A 811 3.96 32.27 0.42
C PRO A 811 3.61 33.73 0.71
N LYS A 812 2.36 33.99 1.06
CA LYS A 812 1.85 35.35 1.35
C LYS A 812 2.65 36.07 2.45
N ASP A 813 3.10 35.35 3.47
CA ASP A 813 3.89 35.85 4.60
C ASP A 813 5.41 35.87 4.34
N SER A 814 5.88 35.58 3.12
CA SER A 814 7.32 35.54 2.80
C SER A 814 7.99 36.89 3.00
N PHE A 815 7.34 37.97 2.58
CA PHE A 815 7.85 39.34 2.77
C PHE A 815 8.02 39.66 4.25
N VAL A 816 6.99 39.40 5.05
CA VAL A 816 6.98 39.65 6.50
C VAL A 816 8.04 38.81 7.21
N SER A 817 8.15 37.54 6.84
CA SER A 817 9.16 36.62 7.39
C SER A 817 10.59 37.08 7.10
N LEU A 818 10.88 37.51 5.86
CA LEU A 818 12.18 38.08 5.50
C LEU A 818 12.47 39.38 6.25
N LEU A 819 11.45 40.23 6.45
CA LEU A 819 11.62 41.50 7.16
C LEU A 819 11.92 41.27 8.64
N ARG A 820 11.24 40.31 9.26
CA ARG A 820 11.53 39.87 10.63
C ARG A 820 12.96 39.33 10.73
N ALA A 821 13.36 38.44 9.83
CA ALA A 821 14.69 37.85 9.79
C ALA A 821 15.79 38.92 9.60
N LEU A 822 15.57 39.89 8.72
CA LEU A 822 16.45 41.04 8.48
C LEU A 822 16.66 41.86 9.75
N MET A 823 15.60 42.15 10.50
CA MET A 823 15.69 42.89 11.76
C MET A 823 16.44 42.10 12.83
N HIS A 824 16.20 40.78 12.91
CA HIS A 824 16.89 39.89 13.83
C HIS A 824 18.39 39.81 13.53
N TYR A 825 18.75 39.75 12.25
CA TYR A 825 20.13 39.83 11.78
C TYR A 825 20.80 41.14 12.22
N CYS A 826 20.20 42.29 11.90
CA CYS A 826 20.79 43.60 12.23
C CYS A 826 21.00 43.77 13.74
N ASN A 827 20.02 43.36 14.54
CA ASN A 827 20.13 43.39 16.01
C ASN A 827 21.27 42.50 16.50
N THR A 828 21.37 41.27 15.99
CA THR A 828 22.38 40.30 16.43
C THR A 828 23.80 40.72 16.03
N LEU A 829 23.98 41.24 14.81
CA LEU A 829 25.27 41.74 14.32
C LEU A 829 25.83 42.84 15.24
N LEU A 830 24.99 43.77 15.66
CA LEU A 830 25.39 44.86 16.55
C LEU A 830 25.73 44.38 17.98
N LEU A 831 25.04 43.36 18.48
CA LEU A 831 25.37 42.74 19.77
C LEU A 831 26.74 42.04 19.72
N LEU A 832 27.05 41.34 18.64
CA LEU A 832 28.33 40.66 18.48
C LEU A 832 29.51 41.65 18.35
N LYS A 833 29.23 42.87 17.88
CA LYS A 833 30.23 43.90 17.58
C LYS A 833 30.08 45.14 18.47
N HIS A 834 29.78 44.96 19.77
CA HIS A 834 29.54 45.98 20.81
C HIS A 834 30.50 47.20 20.85
N GLN A 835 31.63 47.19 20.13
CA GLN A 835 32.66 48.23 20.06
C GLN A 835 32.83 48.88 18.68
N MET A 836 31.85 48.78 17.76
CA MET A 836 31.92 49.44 16.46
C MET A 836 31.87 50.97 16.60
N TYR A 837 32.93 51.66 16.16
CA TYR A 837 32.90 53.09 15.87
C TYR A 837 31.93 53.32 14.69
N ASN A 838 31.03 54.31 14.80
CA ASN A 838 30.06 54.72 13.77
C ASN A 838 28.84 53.80 13.55
N GLN A 839 28.15 53.41 14.63
CA GLN A 839 26.86 52.69 14.56
C GLN A 839 25.78 53.43 13.73
N GLU A 840 25.85 54.77 13.66
CA GLU A 840 24.99 55.62 12.83
C GLU A 840 24.98 55.21 11.35
N ILE A 841 26.13 54.76 10.83
CA ILE A 841 26.26 54.36 9.42
C ILE A 841 25.39 53.12 9.14
N PHE A 842 25.36 52.14 10.04
CA PHE A 842 24.55 50.93 9.88
C PHE A 842 23.05 51.27 9.86
N PHE A 843 22.60 52.18 10.72
CA PHE A 843 21.22 52.66 10.73
C PHE A 843 20.85 53.40 9.43
N ASN A 844 21.75 54.26 8.94
CA ASN A 844 21.52 55.01 7.71
C ASN A 844 21.40 54.08 6.50
N ILE A 845 22.25 53.05 6.40
CA ILE A 845 22.17 52.04 5.33
C ILE A 845 20.87 51.24 5.43
N LEU A 846 20.49 50.79 6.62
CA LEU A 846 19.23 50.07 6.81
C LEU A 846 18.02 50.94 6.47
N SER A 847 17.97 52.17 6.99
CA SER A 847 16.90 53.13 6.72
C SER A 847 16.77 53.37 5.22
N LYS A 848 17.87 53.70 4.55
CA LYS A 848 17.91 53.87 3.08
C LYS A 848 17.38 52.64 2.34
N THR A 849 17.74 51.44 2.79
CA THR A 849 17.25 50.18 2.21
C THR A 849 15.73 50.01 2.41
N LEU A 850 15.21 50.25 3.61
CA LEU A 850 13.78 50.16 3.90
C LEU A 850 12.97 51.20 3.11
N PHE A 851 13.46 52.43 2.99
CA PHE A 851 12.84 53.46 2.16
C PHE A 851 12.85 53.11 0.67
N SER A 852 13.89 52.40 0.18
CA SER A 852 13.95 51.97 -1.21
C SER A 852 12.86 50.97 -1.59
N LEU A 853 12.31 50.22 -0.63
CA LEU A 853 11.22 49.27 -0.85
C LEU A 853 9.83 49.93 -0.93
N LYS A 854 9.71 51.20 -0.55
CA LYS A 854 8.41 51.90 -0.42
C LYS A 854 7.58 51.85 -1.70
N SER A 855 8.17 52.13 -2.85
CA SER A 855 7.45 52.13 -4.12
C SER A 855 6.87 50.75 -4.46
N ALA A 856 7.65 49.68 -4.24
CA ALA A 856 7.21 48.31 -4.50
C ALA A 856 6.13 47.85 -3.50
N ILE A 857 6.20 48.25 -2.24
CA ILE A 857 5.25 47.82 -1.20
C ILE A 857 3.93 48.58 -1.28
N ASN A 858 3.95 49.86 -1.68
CA ASN A 858 2.77 50.70 -1.77
C ASN A 858 1.72 50.20 -2.78
N GLU A 859 2.14 49.37 -3.74
CA GLU A 859 1.27 48.71 -4.72
C GLU A 859 0.68 47.38 -4.21
N THR A 860 0.96 46.99 -2.96
CA THR A 860 0.51 45.72 -2.36
C THR A 860 -0.43 45.94 -1.17
N GLN A 861 -1.01 44.85 -0.64
CA GLN A 861 -1.84 44.87 0.57
C GLN A 861 -1.14 45.46 1.81
N TYR A 862 0.19 45.48 1.81
CA TYR A 862 0.99 45.99 2.93
C TYR A 862 1.28 47.50 2.87
N GLY A 863 0.92 48.21 1.79
CA GLY A 863 1.32 49.61 1.54
C GLY A 863 1.07 50.56 2.71
N LYS A 864 -0.17 50.64 3.19
CA LYS A 864 -0.53 51.54 4.32
C LYS A 864 0.16 51.15 5.63
N ILE A 865 0.31 49.84 5.87
CA ILE A 865 0.92 49.30 7.09
C ILE A 865 2.42 49.61 7.10
N TYR A 866 3.07 49.49 5.94
CA TYR A 866 4.49 49.77 5.75
C TYR A 866 4.79 51.27 5.78
N ASP A 867 3.93 52.11 5.21
CA ASP A 867 4.06 53.57 5.30
C ASP A 867 4.04 54.05 6.76
N ASN A 868 3.13 53.49 7.57
CA ASN A 868 3.11 53.75 9.02
C ASN A 868 4.40 53.28 9.70
N LEU A 869 4.92 52.09 9.35
CA LEU A 869 6.19 51.60 9.90
C LEU A 869 7.34 52.55 9.56
N LEU A 870 7.44 53.02 8.32
CA LEU A 870 8.48 53.95 7.88
C LEU A 870 8.38 55.31 8.58
N GLU A 871 7.16 55.82 8.81
CA GLU A 871 6.95 57.06 9.57
C GLU A 871 7.44 56.93 11.02
N HIS A 872 7.15 55.81 11.68
CA HIS A 872 7.67 55.53 13.03
C HIS A 872 9.19 55.39 13.04
N ILE A 873 9.79 54.79 12.00
CA ILE A 873 11.26 54.68 11.86
C ILE A 873 11.90 56.05 11.70
N ASN A 874 11.31 56.97 10.91
CA ASN A 874 11.80 58.34 10.76
C ASN A 874 11.67 59.17 12.05
N ASN A 875 10.63 58.93 12.84
CA ASN A 875 10.38 59.65 14.08
C ASN A 875 11.23 59.13 15.26
N MET A 876 11.90 57.97 15.12
CA MET A 876 12.84 57.46 16.11
C MET A 876 14.20 58.17 15.95
N SER A 877 14.44 59.23 16.73
CA SER A 877 15.77 59.85 16.79
C SER A 877 16.78 58.89 17.42
N VAL A 878 17.88 58.62 16.72
CA VAL A 878 19.01 57.86 17.27
C VAL A 878 19.85 58.82 18.11
N ASP A 879 19.36 59.18 19.30
CA ASP A 879 20.17 59.95 20.24
C ASP A 879 21.34 59.07 20.71
N ALA A 880 22.56 59.61 20.66
CA ALA A 880 23.82 58.92 20.97
C ALA A 880 23.88 58.24 22.35
N ASN A 881 22.91 58.52 23.24
CA ASN A 881 22.77 57.92 24.59
C ASN A 881 21.51 57.06 24.79
N SER A 882 20.61 56.96 23.81
CA SER A 882 19.45 56.05 23.90
C SER A 882 19.90 54.62 23.56
N ARG A 883 19.47 53.64 24.36
CA ARG A 883 19.98 52.26 24.28
C ARG A 883 19.70 51.71 22.88
N ILE A 884 20.75 51.53 22.08
CA ILE A 884 20.74 50.91 20.74
C ILE A 884 19.90 49.62 20.65
N LYS A 885 19.85 48.85 21.74
CA LYS A 885 18.98 47.67 21.89
C LYS A 885 17.48 47.98 21.72
N ASP A 886 17.06 49.19 22.04
CA ASP A 886 15.67 49.63 21.99
C ASP A 886 15.23 49.94 20.55
N TYR A 887 16.14 50.31 19.62
CA TYR A 887 15.78 50.65 18.24
C TYR A 887 15.30 49.44 17.43
N PHE A 888 16.15 48.41 17.28
CA PHE A 888 15.76 47.19 16.55
C PHE A 888 14.66 46.40 17.24
N ARG A 889 14.65 46.43 18.59
CA ARG A 889 13.57 45.81 19.36
C ARG A 889 12.23 46.52 19.09
N LYS A 890 12.19 47.85 19.09
CA LYS A 890 10.98 48.62 18.75
C LYS A 890 10.52 48.35 17.33
N ILE A 891 11.43 48.30 16.34
CA ILE A 891 11.05 47.96 14.96
C ILE A 891 10.49 46.54 14.88
N SER A 892 11.09 45.59 15.58
CA SER A 892 10.59 44.21 15.64
C SER A 892 9.20 44.13 16.30
N GLU A 893 8.99 44.86 17.42
CA GLU A 893 7.68 44.99 18.08
C GLU A 893 6.64 45.62 17.13
N LEU A 894 7.02 46.64 16.37
CA LEU A 894 6.16 47.29 15.39
C LEU A 894 5.80 46.32 14.24
N ILE A 895 6.73 45.51 13.74
CA ILE A 895 6.44 44.47 12.74
C ILE A 895 5.38 43.50 13.29
N GLU A 896 5.53 43.03 14.52
CA GLU A 896 4.56 42.13 15.17
C GLU A 896 3.19 42.78 15.38
N ILE A 897 3.15 44.07 15.78
CA ILE A 897 1.89 44.79 15.99
C ILE A 897 1.17 45.05 14.67
N HIS A 898 1.90 45.45 13.64
CA HIS A 898 1.34 46.00 12.41
C HIS A 898 1.10 44.94 11.32
N PHE A 899 1.93 43.89 11.23
CA PHE A 899 1.83 42.87 10.18
C PHE A 899 1.18 41.55 10.68
N VAL A 900 1.44 41.13 11.92
CA VAL A 900 0.90 39.84 12.43
C VAL A 900 -0.56 39.95 12.88
N ARG A 901 -1.00 41.12 13.36
CA ARG A 901 -2.42 41.34 13.72
C ARG A 901 -3.34 41.46 12.51
N SER A 902 -2.84 41.99 11.39
CA SER A 902 -3.57 42.16 10.13
C SER A 902 -3.76 40.82 9.39
N GLU A 903 -2.78 39.93 9.40
CA GLU A 903 -2.90 38.56 8.88
C GLU A 903 -3.95 37.69 9.62
N LYS A 904 -4.22 37.96 10.91
CA LYS A 904 -5.31 37.30 11.66
C LYS A 904 -6.71 37.78 11.25
N ILE A 905 -6.86 39.05 10.88
CA ILE A 905 -8.15 39.68 10.58
C ILE A 905 -8.61 39.36 9.14
N GLU A 906 -7.68 39.22 8.19
CA GLU A 906 -8.01 38.82 6.82
C GLU A 906 -8.38 37.34 6.68
N ASN A 907 -7.81 36.46 7.52
CA ASN A 907 -8.15 35.04 7.56
C ASN A 907 -9.56 34.75 8.12
N GLU A 908 -10.17 35.67 8.87
CA GLU A 908 -11.56 35.54 9.33
C GLU A 908 -12.59 36.07 8.30
N ASN A 909 -12.15 36.88 7.32
CA ASN A 909 -13.02 37.51 6.32
C ASN A 909 -12.82 36.98 4.88
N SER A 910 -11.96 35.98 4.68
CA SER A 910 -11.59 35.48 3.35
C SER A 910 -12.64 34.61 2.64
N ASP A 911 -13.77 34.29 3.29
CA ASP A 911 -14.86 33.53 2.63
C ASP A 911 -15.64 34.35 1.60
N ASN A 912 -15.35 35.66 1.41
CA ASN A 912 -16.11 36.53 0.50
C ASN A 912 -15.28 37.38 -0.49
N LEU A 913 -13.99 37.11 -0.70
CA LEU A 913 -13.21 37.81 -1.73
C LEU A 913 -13.13 37.00 -3.01
N VAL A 914 -14.03 37.35 -3.94
CA VAL A 914 -14.06 36.94 -5.34
C VAL A 914 -12.65 36.97 -5.95
N TYR A 915 -12.25 35.84 -6.53
CA TYR A 915 -11.13 35.74 -7.47
C TYR A 915 -11.36 36.72 -8.63
N THR A 916 -10.83 37.93 -8.52
CA THR A 916 -10.75 38.82 -9.68
C THR A 916 -9.55 38.37 -10.52
N SER A 917 -9.87 37.73 -11.63
CA SER A 917 -8.98 37.31 -12.71
C SER A 917 -7.85 38.30 -13.02
N LEU A 918 -6.63 37.77 -13.09
CA LEU A 918 -5.44 38.38 -13.66
C LEU A 918 -5.71 38.93 -15.07
N SER A 919 -5.75 40.25 -15.24
CA SER A 919 -5.46 40.86 -16.55
C SER A 919 -5.04 42.33 -16.53
N HIS A 920 -4.82 42.97 -15.38
CA HIS A 920 -4.34 44.36 -15.35
C HIS A 920 -3.34 44.63 -14.22
N LEU A 921 -2.28 45.37 -14.56
CA LEU A 921 -1.03 45.68 -13.83
C LEU A 921 -0.02 44.51 -13.84
N ILE A 922 1.22 44.66 -14.33
CA ILE A 922 2.28 45.55 -13.83
C ILE A 922 3.26 45.87 -14.98
N SER A 923 3.68 47.13 -15.13
CA SER A 923 4.93 47.47 -15.85
C SER A 923 6.12 47.00 -15.01
N THR A 924 6.45 45.72 -15.08
CA THR A 924 7.61 45.18 -14.38
C THR A 924 8.85 45.81 -15.01
N THR A 925 9.71 46.43 -14.20
CA THR A 925 11.03 46.84 -14.68
C THR A 925 11.74 45.59 -15.22
N ASN A 926 12.42 45.71 -16.37
CA ASN A 926 13.12 44.58 -17.01
C ASN A 926 14.02 43.82 -16.01
N GLU A 927 14.61 44.54 -15.06
CA GLU A 927 15.44 43.98 -13.99
C GLU A 927 14.69 42.96 -13.12
N ILE A 928 13.50 43.28 -12.57
CA ILE A 928 12.77 42.35 -11.69
C ILE A 928 12.34 41.08 -12.42
N SER A 929 11.96 41.21 -13.70
CA SER A 929 11.66 40.05 -14.54
C SER A 929 12.87 39.13 -14.69
N ASP A 930 14.06 39.70 -14.92
CA ASP A 930 15.29 38.93 -15.05
C ASP A 930 15.74 38.31 -13.71
N MET A 931 15.48 38.99 -12.58
CA MET A 931 15.67 38.44 -11.24
C MET A 931 14.80 37.20 -11.01
N PHE A 932 13.55 37.20 -11.47
CA PHE A 932 12.65 36.05 -11.35
C PHE A 932 13.02 34.89 -12.27
N LYS A 933 13.44 35.16 -13.52
CA LYS A 933 13.98 34.12 -14.42
C LYS A 933 15.22 33.44 -13.83
N ALA A 934 16.09 34.22 -13.19
CA ALA A 934 17.26 33.70 -12.48
C ALA A 934 16.84 32.74 -11.36
N TYR A 935 15.85 33.12 -10.58
CA TYR A 935 15.29 32.30 -9.51
C TYR A 935 14.75 30.97 -10.06
N GLN A 936 13.92 31.01 -11.12
CA GLN A 936 13.38 29.82 -11.76
C GLN A 936 14.47 28.87 -12.27
N PHE A 937 15.50 29.43 -12.92
CA PHE A 937 16.64 28.64 -13.39
C PHE A 937 17.36 27.92 -12.25
N ILE A 938 17.56 28.59 -11.10
CA ILE A 938 18.19 27.96 -9.94
C ILE A 938 17.30 26.83 -9.39
N CYS A 939 15.98 27.04 -9.29
CA CYS A 939 15.04 25.99 -8.87
C CYS A 939 15.14 24.76 -9.78
N ASP A 940 15.16 24.95 -11.11
CA ASP A 940 15.35 23.85 -12.07
C ASP A 940 16.68 23.12 -11.84
N CYS A 941 17.74 23.87 -11.50
CA CYS A 941 19.06 23.31 -11.24
C CYS A 941 19.12 22.47 -9.96
N VAL A 942 18.34 22.83 -8.95
CA VAL A 942 18.24 22.09 -7.69
C VAL A 942 17.38 20.83 -7.86
N ASP A 943 16.32 20.90 -8.66
CA ASP A 943 15.27 19.89 -8.70
C ASP A 943 15.54 18.67 -9.58
N ASN A 944 16.30 18.79 -10.68
CA ASN A 944 16.27 17.76 -11.73
C ASN A 944 17.60 17.49 -12.46
N ILE A 945 18.70 17.20 -11.76
CA ILE A 945 19.97 16.81 -12.42
C ILE A 945 19.82 15.57 -13.33
N ILE A 946 18.92 14.62 -12.97
CA ILE A 946 18.71 13.36 -13.71
C ILE A 946 17.65 13.51 -14.82
N HIS A 947 16.56 14.24 -14.58
CA HIS A 947 15.47 14.39 -15.54
C HIS A 947 15.79 15.41 -16.65
N LEU A 948 16.58 16.45 -16.36
CA LEU A 948 17.07 17.41 -17.36
C LEU A 948 18.11 16.77 -18.29
N LYS A 949 18.93 15.83 -17.80
CA LYS A 949 19.77 14.98 -18.65
C LYS A 949 18.95 14.22 -19.71
N ASN A 950 17.71 13.82 -19.44
CA ASN A 950 16.87 13.18 -20.45
C ASN A 950 16.10 14.20 -21.30
N LYS A 951 15.63 15.30 -20.72
CA LYS A 951 14.85 16.34 -21.44
C LYS A 951 15.66 17.04 -22.53
N TYR A 952 16.95 17.27 -22.32
CA TYR A 952 17.85 17.89 -23.31
C TYR A 952 18.56 16.90 -24.25
N PHE A 953 18.46 15.59 -24.01
CA PHE A 953 18.97 14.54 -24.91
C PHE A 953 17.91 14.02 -25.90
N VAL A 954 16.61 14.22 -25.63
CA VAL A 954 15.52 13.72 -26.49
C VAL A 954 15.27 14.63 -27.72
N THR A 955 15.85 15.82 -27.79
CA THR A 955 15.74 16.70 -28.97
C THR A 955 16.68 16.34 -30.13
N ASP A 956 17.60 15.38 -29.97
CA ASP A 956 18.64 15.08 -30.98
C ASP A 956 18.42 13.79 -31.80
N TYR A 957 17.24 13.14 -31.71
CA TYR A 957 16.90 11.96 -32.54
C TYR A 957 15.71 12.17 -33.49
N ARG A 958 15.44 13.43 -33.87
CA ARG A 958 14.58 13.77 -35.03
C ARG A 958 15.25 14.81 -35.91
N THR A 959 16.44 14.51 -36.41
CA THR A 959 16.97 15.01 -37.69
C THR A 959 18.34 14.36 -37.95
N LYS A 960 18.31 13.07 -38.30
CA LYS A 960 19.19 12.46 -39.29
C LYS A 960 18.62 11.11 -39.70
#